data_AF-A0A261GTF4-F1
#
_entry.id   AF-A0A261GTF4-F1
#
_cell.length_a   1.000
_cell.length_b   1.000
_cell.length_c   1.000
_cell.angle_alpha   90.00
_cell.angle_beta   90.00
_cell.angle_gamma   90.00
#
_symmetry.space_group_name_H-M   'P 1'
#
loop_
_entity.id
_entity.type
_entity.pdbx_description
1 polymer ?
#
loop_
_entity_poly.entity_id
_entity_poly.type
_entity_poly.pdbx_seq_one_letter_code
_entity_poly.pdbx_strand_id
1 'polypeptide(L)'
;MLKYLPFLSLVSLLSACGGGGGGSSENNAGSPPSILTGQLVDSAVKGVSYETPTTSGITNSKGEFHYREGESIEFRIGNIRLNSVPVVGQVIHTPVSLTGASKASDSSAITIMQLLQSLDEDRNPDNGIAISDQVRARAEALSDEVSADTISSNLTNIVANLTMDGRVVVSPDIALNHYFETAALMSNEIGSDQLGHSFPQFTDLLVKPSLNDTHSARIEAILDSATGAAYATAQFGDGDEILMDQLDDSTYWFLDRQLDEIENQTAIIRLKSIKGIVIASYFSGIIVTPDIDNDGVENSLDALPFDGMESVDTDNDGIGNNLDPDDDGDGIDDAYDDAPLDSSVFDTTAPRVISTEPKNGDRTTAGNLTIGATFSERMLPTSITDSAFVLSNGKQPIPALISYDEDSKSAFLTPISDLVIGQSYTARLSADISDLQQNTLGDAYIWSFEIEGSWGDVEPLTEHSISDDNLIFSVDRNGNGILFWYEANVAWVSRYDDEGNLVDMAKITESSDPLSVISVSTLTDDSAKLLWIKRVDDTRELWITSYSFESGEIKSSLLYQTENDQRLNNIQIAFNDSGQGILSFGVGSSEPSNGILIGLSFNGKTWSNPTLLSNKSDDYWGWVNVDIDDDGNALTIWDTSTGEGSVKAIYYKAGEGWEEAQILSTATSQSPKVSFISPGKAIAVWGDFQFTGKGIQWASFTPEAGWSDPKKVTDANANNSISLVSDDSGRALIAWSSWMSGDFYTSEYADGGEWSEPYALDPHTRYVLSKLQALPSGGFAVVWRERDRYEYSDLKAAIYRDGIWGLPTVLNDIELNAGNFGLNVLSNGEIWVNWEQGMNVANPGPVIRKYH
;
A
#
# COMPACT_ATOMS: atom_id res chain seq x y z
N MET A 1 -23.11 -21.15 61.32
CA MET A 1 -24.41 -20.42 61.40
C MET A 1 -24.41 -19.47 62.60
N LEU A 2 -23.72 -18.33 62.47
CA LEU A 2 -23.85 -17.15 63.34
C LEU A 2 -24.29 -15.99 62.45
N LYS A 3 -25.30 -15.24 62.90
CA LYS A 3 -25.93 -14.14 62.16
C LYS A 3 -25.12 -12.86 62.34
N TYR A 4 -24.50 -12.37 61.27
CA TYR A 4 -23.95 -11.01 61.22
C TYR A 4 -25.10 -10.00 61.05
N LEU A 5 -25.19 -9.04 61.98
CA LEU A 5 -26.01 -7.83 61.85
C LEU A 5 -25.19 -6.78 61.07
N PRO A 6 -25.73 -6.13 60.02
CA PRO A 6 -25.00 -5.08 59.33
C PRO A 6 -25.15 -3.75 60.09
N PHE A 7 -24.03 -3.10 60.40
CA PHE A 7 -24.01 -1.69 60.82
C PHE A 7 -23.89 -0.81 59.58
N LEU A 8 -24.85 0.09 59.41
CA LEU A 8 -25.05 0.96 58.25
C LEU A 8 -23.87 1.92 58.05
N SER A 9 -23.17 1.84 56.93
CA SER A 9 -22.26 2.89 56.43
C SER A 9 -23.07 3.98 55.73
N LEU A 10 -23.12 5.18 56.30
CA LEU A 10 -23.74 6.35 55.68
C LEU A 10 -22.68 7.15 54.91
N VAL A 11 -22.53 6.89 53.61
CA VAL A 11 -21.82 7.78 52.67
C VAL A 11 -22.85 8.24 51.65
N SER A 12 -23.32 9.49 51.80
CA SER A 12 -24.21 10.12 50.83
C SER A 12 -23.40 10.96 49.83
N LEU A 13 -23.37 10.49 48.59
CA LEU A 13 -23.05 11.25 47.38
C LEU A 13 -24.04 12.41 47.19
N LEU A 14 -23.54 13.56 46.76
CA LEU A 14 -24.31 14.56 46.00
C LEU A 14 -23.35 15.33 45.09
N SER A 15 -23.33 14.94 43.81
CA SER A 15 -22.87 15.78 42.71
C SER A 15 -24.00 16.74 42.31
N ALA A 16 -23.70 18.03 42.17
CA ALA A 16 -24.50 18.95 41.35
C ALA A 16 -23.62 20.09 40.81
N CYS A 17 -23.74 20.34 39.52
CA CYS A 17 -22.98 21.25 38.68
C CYS A 17 -22.95 22.72 39.12
N GLY A 18 -21.82 23.38 38.79
CA GLY A 18 -21.82 24.61 37.98
C GLY A 18 -21.92 25.97 38.69
N GLY A 19 -20.88 26.80 38.54
CA GLY A 19 -21.05 28.26 38.42
C GLY A 19 -20.19 29.14 39.34
N GLY A 20 -19.08 29.64 38.79
CA GLY A 20 -18.38 30.93 39.00
C GLY A 20 -18.57 31.82 40.25
N GLY A 21 -17.43 32.28 40.80
CA GLY A 21 -17.23 33.68 41.22
C GLY A 21 -16.88 33.98 42.69
N GLY A 22 -15.58 34.20 42.97
CA GLY A 22 -14.96 35.19 43.89
C GLY A 22 -15.43 35.45 45.34
N GLY A 23 -14.48 35.38 46.30
CA GLY A 23 -14.31 36.42 47.35
C GLY A 23 -14.31 36.02 48.85
N SER A 24 -13.11 36.11 49.45
CA SER A 24 -12.78 36.51 50.85
C SER A 24 -13.06 35.62 52.09
N SER A 25 -12.08 35.73 53.01
CA SER A 25 -11.77 35.04 54.28
C SER A 25 -12.63 35.39 55.50
N GLU A 26 -12.71 34.51 56.50
CA GLU A 26 -12.65 34.88 57.94
C GLU A 26 -12.39 33.69 58.90
N ASN A 27 -11.73 33.99 60.03
CA ASN A 27 -11.16 33.11 61.07
C ASN A 27 -12.18 32.63 62.13
N ASN A 28 -11.86 31.57 62.91
CA ASN A 28 -12.57 31.35 64.19
C ASN A 28 -11.76 30.64 65.32
N ALA A 29 -12.06 31.01 66.56
CA ALA A 29 -11.39 30.65 67.81
C ALA A 29 -11.93 29.35 68.49
N GLY A 30 -11.12 28.72 69.36
CA GLY A 30 -11.29 27.35 69.88
C GLY A 30 -12.37 27.10 70.96
N SER A 31 -12.92 25.88 70.94
CA SER A 31 -14.01 25.33 71.77
C SER A 31 -13.55 24.64 73.07
N PRO A 32 -14.41 24.47 74.10
CA PRO A 32 -14.08 23.75 75.35
C PRO A 32 -13.81 22.24 75.13
N PRO A 33 -13.01 21.58 76.00
CA PRO A 33 -12.57 20.19 75.78
C PRO A 33 -13.78 19.24 75.75
N SER A 34 -13.81 18.43 74.70
CA SER A 34 -14.90 17.51 74.40
C SER A 34 -14.89 16.30 75.34
N ILE A 35 -16.08 15.78 75.67
CA ILE A 35 -16.20 14.45 76.30
C ILE A 35 -15.90 13.43 75.20
N LEU A 36 -14.90 12.59 75.44
CA LEU A 36 -14.47 11.53 74.54
C LEU A 36 -14.95 10.18 75.07
N THR A 37 -15.12 9.24 74.15
CA THR A 37 -15.41 7.84 74.44
C THR A 37 -14.16 7.02 74.12
N GLY A 38 -13.70 6.22 75.08
CA GLY A 38 -12.64 5.22 74.90
C GLY A 38 -13.19 3.82 75.11
N GLN A 39 -12.38 2.79 74.82
CA GLN A 39 -12.78 1.38 74.98
C GLN A 39 -11.72 0.57 75.73
N LEU A 40 -12.14 -0.37 76.58
CA LEU A 40 -11.29 -1.36 77.23
C LEU A 40 -11.47 -2.73 76.56
N VAL A 41 -10.38 -3.30 76.02
CA VAL A 41 -10.44 -4.43 75.07
C VAL A 41 -9.35 -5.51 75.25
N ASP A 42 -9.79 -6.75 75.30
CA ASP A 42 -9.11 -8.05 75.11
C ASP A 42 -10.20 -8.98 74.55
N SER A 43 -11.00 -8.51 73.58
CA SER A 43 -12.49 -8.54 73.53
C SER A 43 -13.14 -7.43 74.38
N ALA A 44 -14.29 -6.92 73.96
CA ALA A 44 -15.01 -5.85 74.68
C ALA A 44 -15.20 -6.21 76.16
N VAL A 45 -14.58 -5.44 77.08
CA VAL A 45 -14.60 -5.73 78.52
C VAL A 45 -15.70 -4.94 79.22
N LYS A 46 -16.79 -5.61 79.57
CA LYS A 46 -17.92 -5.05 80.31
C LYS A 46 -17.74 -5.22 81.82
N GLY A 47 -18.16 -4.21 82.59
CA GLY A 47 -18.33 -4.35 84.04
C GLY A 47 -17.14 -3.91 84.89
N VAL A 48 -16.09 -3.34 84.27
CA VAL A 48 -14.93 -2.74 84.95
C VAL A 48 -15.26 -1.29 85.30
N SER A 49 -15.02 -0.89 86.55
CA SER A 49 -15.22 0.49 86.99
C SER A 49 -14.09 1.39 86.50
N TYR A 50 -14.42 2.63 86.14
CA TYR A 50 -13.43 3.65 85.80
C TYR A 50 -13.68 4.95 86.56
N GLU A 51 -12.61 5.66 86.89
CA GLU A 51 -12.65 6.97 87.55
C GLU A 51 -11.65 7.93 86.90
N THR A 52 -12.08 9.17 86.69
CA THR A 52 -11.29 10.32 86.22
C THR A 52 -11.49 11.48 87.19
N PRO A 53 -10.68 12.57 87.10
CA PRO A 53 -10.90 13.77 87.90
C PRO A 53 -12.31 14.39 87.78
N THR A 54 -13.05 14.12 86.69
CA THR A 54 -14.36 14.76 86.44
C THR A 54 -15.51 13.78 86.22
N THR A 55 -15.28 12.49 86.01
CA THR A 55 -16.33 11.50 85.80
C THR A 55 -15.95 10.11 86.32
N SER A 56 -16.94 9.28 86.60
CA SER A 56 -16.75 7.88 86.94
C SER A 56 -17.92 7.05 86.41
N GLY A 57 -17.69 5.76 86.20
CA GLY A 57 -18.69 4.87 85.64
C GLY A 57 -18.22 3.42 85.55
N ILE A 58 -18.93 2.62 84.76
CA ILE A 58 -18.63 1.21 84.49
C ILE A 58 -18.64 1.01 82.98
N THR A 59 -17.69 0.22 82.46
CA THR A 59 -17.61 -0.10 81.03
C THR A 59 -18.85 -0.86 80.56
N ASN A 60 -19.40 -0.47 79.41
CA ASN A 60 -20.61 -1.09 78.85
C ASN A 60 -20.29 -2.40 78.08
N SER A 61 -21.27 -2.99 77.40
CA SER A 61 -21.10 -4.24 76.63
C SER A 61 -20.14 -4.16 75.45
N LYS A 62 -19.76 -2.95 75.04
CA LYS A 62 -18.73 -2.68 74.03
C LYS A 62 -17.38 -2.30 74.64
N GLY A 63 -17.26 -2.39 75.97
CA GLY A 63 -16.08 -1.92 76.69
C GLY A 63 -15.95 -0.39 76.78
N GLU A 64 -16.97 0.37 76.36
CA GLU A 64 -16.87 1.82 76.25
C GLU A 64 -16.92 2.53 77.63
N PHE A 65 -16.10 3.55 77.80
CA PHE A 65 -16.07 4.47 78.94
C PHE A 65 -15.95 5.93 78.45
N HIS A 66 -16.32 6.90 79.28
CA HIS A 66 -16.29 8.33 78.93
C HIS A 66 -15.29 9.10 79.79
N TYR A 67 -14.59 10.08 79.21
CA TYR A 67 -13.62 10.93 79.88
C TYR A 67 -13.49 12.27 79.16
N ARG A 68 -12.72 13.22 79.73
CA ARG A 68 -12.35 14.45 79.03
C ARG A 68 -10.89 14.40 78.59
N GLU A 69 -10.62 14.99 77.44
CA GLU A 69 -9.27 15.06 76.87
C GLU A 69 -8.24 15.62 77.89
N GLY A 70 -7.13 14.90 78.09
CA GLY A 70 -6.05 15.29 78.99
C GLY A 70 -6.16 14.74 80.42
N GLU A 71 -7.24 14.03 80.76
CA GLU A 71 -7.41 13.42 82.08
C GLU A 71 -6.68 12.07 82.22
N SER A 72 -6.26 11.75 83.45
CA SER A 72 -5.86 10.38 83.80
C SER A 72 -7.09 9.55 84.12
N ILE A 73 -7.08 8.28 83.70
CA ILE A 73 -8.16 7.33 83.97
C ILE A 73 -7.60 6.21 84.84
N GLU A 74 -8.37 5.78 85.84
CA GLU A 74 -8.06 4.64 86.68
C GLU A 74 -9.11 3.54 86.49
N PHE A 75 -8.66 2.32 86.19
CA PHE A 75 -9.53 1.15 86.01
C PHE A 75 -9.46 0.21 87.22
N ARG A 76 -10.63 -0.23 87.70
CA ARG A 76 -10.78 -1.04 88.90
C ARG A 76 -11.89 -2.10 88.77
N ILE A 77 -11.73 -3.20 89.50
CA ILE A 77 -12.81 -4.16 89.78
C ILE A 77 -12.97 -4.17 91.30
N GLY A 78 -13.92 -3.39 91.82
CA GLY A 78 -14.03 -3.14 93.26
C GLY A 78 -12.72 -2.57 93.83
N ASN A 79 -12.18 -3.18 94.88
CA ASN A 79 -10.89 -2.76 95.47
C ASN A 79 -9.66 -3.34 94.75
N ILE A 80 -9.83 -3.99 93.59
CA ILE A 80 -8.73 -4.49 92.76
C ILE A 80 -8.38 -3.43 91.74
N ARG A 81 -7.17 -2.88 91.85
CA ARG A 81 -6.67 -1.85 90.94
C ARG A 81 -6.01 -2.51 89.73
N LEU A 82 -6.50 -2.24 88.52
CA LEU A 82 -5.88 -2.72 87.29
C LEU A 82 -4.67 -1.84 86.93
N ASN A 83 -4.88 -0.55 86.65
CA ASN A 83 -3.84 0.49 86.64
C ASN A 83 -4.43 1.90 86.49
N SER A 84 -3.58 2.94 86.47
CA SER A 84 -3.94 4.30 86.01
C SER A 84 -3.06 4.74 84.84
N VAL A 85 -3.68 5.35 83.83
CA VAL A 85 -3.03 5.74 82.57
C VAL A 85 -3.39 7.20 82.23
N PRO A 86 -2.42 8.07 81.86
CA PRO A 86 -2.71 9.41 81.34
C PRO A 86 -3.24 9.35 79.91
N VAL A 87 -4.27 10.14 79.56
CA VAL A 87 -4.97 10.03 78.26
C VAL A 87 -4.97 11.36 77.50
N VAL A 88 -4.58 11.33 76.21
CA VAL A 88 -4.70 12.44 75.25
C VAL A 88 -5.40 11.89 73.99
N GLY A 89 -6.49 12.52 73.54
CA GLY A 89 -7.29 12.04 72.41
C GLY A 89 -8.22 10.86 72.76
N GLN A 90 -8.91 10.28 71.76
CA GLN A 90 -9.69 9.03 71.90
C GLN A 90 -8.73 7.84 72.05
N VAL A 91 -8.93 6.98 73.04
CA VAL A 91 -7.96 5.92 73.37
C VAL A 91 -8.64 4.57 73.58
N ILE A 92 -8.03 3.55 72.99
CA ILE A 92 -8.33 2.14 73.19
C ILE A 92 -7.30 1.59 74.17
N HIS A 93 -7.79 1.07 75.30
CA HIS A 93 -6.97 0.45 76.31
C HIS A 93 -7.03 -1.07 76.18
N THR A 94 -5.90 -1.68 75.87
CA THR A 94 -5.65 -3.12 75.98
C THR A 94 -4.99 -3.46 77.32
N PRO A 95 -5.02 -4.72 77.80
CA PRO A 95 -4.21 -5.17 78.94
C PRO A 95 -2.72 -4.78 78.84
N VAL A 96 -2.18 -4.76 77.62
CA VAL A 96 -0.81 -4.32 77.33
C VAL A 96 -0.66 -2.83 77.62
N SER A 97 -1.50 -1.99 76.99
CA SER A 97 -1.47 -0.54 77.17
C SER A 97 -1.77 -0.11 78.62
N LEU A 98 -2.62 -0.86 79.34
CA LEU A 98 -2.96 -0.59 80.74
C LEU A 98 -1.76 -0.75 81.65
N THR A 99 -0.88 -1.70 81.36
CA THR A 99 0.30 -1.96 82.20
C THR A 99 1.52 -1.14 81.78
N GLY A 100 1.47 -0.48 80.62
CA GLY A 100 2.63 0.17 80.00
C GLY A 100 3.67 -0.84 79.51
N ALA A 101 3.28 -2.10 79.34
CA ALA A 101 4.13 -3.15 78.82
C ALA A 101 4.53 -2.84 77.37
N SER A 102 5.75 -3.24 77.02
CA SER A 102 6.28 -3.07 75.65
C SER A 102 5.87 -4.20 74.73
N LYS A 103 5.48 -5.36 75.29
CA LYS A 103 5.07 -6.56 74.57
C LYS A 103 3.91 -7.24 75.30
N ALA A 104 3.00 -7.86 74.54
CA ALA A 104 1.91 -8.66 75.11
C ALA A 104 2.39 -9.83 75.99
N SER A 105 3.60 -10.33 75.73
CA SER A 105 4.23 -11.39 76.51
C SER A 105 4.86 -10.92 77.83
N ASP A 106 4.83 -9.62 78.16
CA ASP A 106 5.26 -9.12 79.45
C ASP A 106 4.36 -9.70 80.56
N SER A 107 4.99 -10.18 81.65
CA SER A 107 4.26 -10.87 82.73
C SER A 107 3.16 -10.03 83.37
N SER A 108 3.30 -8.71 83.39
CA SER A 108 2.27 -7.78 83.86
C SER A 108 1.03 -7.78 82.96
N ALA A 109 1.22 -7.74 81.65
CA ALA A 109 0.13 -7.76 80.67
C ALA A 109 -0.60 -9.12 80.69
N ILE A 110 0.16 -10.22 80.68
CA ILE A 110 -0.37 -11.58 80.81
C ILE A 110 -1.20 -11.73 82.09
N THR A 111 -0.73 -11.19 83.22
CA THR A 111 -1.47 -11.27 84.50
C THR A 111 -2.84 -10.60 84.41
N ILE A 112 -2.94 -9.45 83.72
CA ILE A 112 -4.22 -8.76 83.52
C ILE A 112 -5.11 -9.51 82.53
N MET A 113 -4.57 -10.04 81.42
CA MET A 113 -5.31 -10.89 80.48
C MET A 113 -5.91 -12.11 81.20
N GLN A 114 -5.08 -12.84 81.95
CA GLN A 114 -5.51 -13.99 82.73
C GLN A 114 -6.59 -13.61 83.76
N LEU A 115 -6.45 -12.47 84.43
CA LEU A 115 -7.45 -11.99 85.38
C LEU A 115 -8.80 -11.72 84.71
N LEU A 116 -8.81 -10.92 83.63
CA LEU A 116 -10.04 -10.52 82.94
C LEU A 116 -10.75 -11.73 82.33
N GLN A 117 -10.02 -12.54 81.56
CA GLN A 117 -10.59 -13.72 80.89
C GLN A 117 -11.04 -14.80 81.90
N SER A 118 -10.37 -14.94 83.05
CA SER A 118 -10.82 -15.90 84.08
C SER A 118 -12.06 -15.43 84.83
N LEU A 119 -12.28 -14.12 84.95
CA LEU A 119 -13.44 -13.54 85.64
C LEU A 119 -14.69 -13.46 84.77
N ASP A 120 -14.55 -13.71 83.48
CA ASP A 120 -15.64 -13.69 82.52
C ASP A 120 -16.85 -14.55 82.95
N GLU A 121 -18.05 -14.00 82.86
CA GLU A 121 -19.26 -14.57 83.47
C GLU A 121 -19.60 -15.96 82.92
N ASP A 122 -19.49 -16.15 81.60
CA ASP A 122 -19.85 -17.40 80.92
C ASP A 122 -18.66 -18.30 80.60
N ARG A 123 -17.43 -17.84 80.90
CA ARG A 123 -16.15 -18.53 80.68
C ARG A 123 -15.81 -18.66 79.20
N ASN A 124 -16.36 -17.80 78.36
CA ASN A 124 -16.09 -17.75 76.95
C ASN A 124 -15.71 -16.33 76.51
N PRO A 125 -14.43 -15.94 76.65
CA PRO A 125 -14.00 -14.58 76.35
C PRO A 125 -14.12 -14.21 74.85
N ASP A 126 -14.30 -15.19 73.96
CA ASP A 126 -14.46 -14.99 72.50
C ASP A 126 -15.70 -14.17 72.15
N ASN A 127 -16.72 -14.13 73.03
CA ASN A 127 -17.99 -13.42 72.81
C ASN A 127 -18.08 -12.06 73.54
N GLY A 128 -16.96 -11.60 74.12
CA GLY A 128 -16.90 -10.48 75.04
C GLY A 128 -16.49 -10.94 76.44
N ILE A 129 -15.90 -10.04 77.23
CA ILE A 129 -15.53 -10.34 78.62
C ILE A 129 -16.48 -9.60 79.55
N ALA A 130 -17.31 -10.32 80.30
CA ALA A 130 -18.30 -9.76 81.20
C ALA A 130 -17.93 -9.99 82.68
N ILE A 131 -17.64 -8.91 83.41
CA ILE A 131 -17.46 -8.95 84.86
C ILE A 131 -18.81 -8.77 85.55
N SER A 132 -19.32 -9.83 86.18
CA SER A 132 -20.64 -9.81 86.83
C SER A 132 -20.71 -8.88 88.05
N ASP A 133 -21.91 -8.38 88.35
CA ASP A 133 -22.17 -7.53 89.52
C ASP A 133 -21.79 -8.23 90.84
N GLN A 134 -21.94 -9.56 90.92
CA GLN A 134 -21.58 -10.34 92.10
C GLN A 134 -20.06 -10.39 92.32
N VAL A 135 -19.29 -10.58 91.24
CA VAL A 135 -17.82 -10.54 91.28
C VAL A 135 -17.35 -9.16 91.72
N ARG A 136 -17.93 -8.09 91.18
CA ARG A 136 -17.60 -6.72 91.56
C ARG A 136 -17.93 -6.41 93.03
N ALA A 137 -19.13 -6.79 93.51
CA ALA A 137 -19.52 -6.61 94.90
C ALA A 137 -18.61 -7.37 95.89
N ARG A 138 -18.12 -8.56 95.51
CA ARG A 138 -17.14 -9.31 96.32
C ARG A 138 -15.76 -8.64 96.30
N ALA A 139 -15.35 -8.09 95.16
CA ALA A 139 -14.10 -7.35 95.05
C ALA A 139 -14.13 -6.02 95.84
N GLU A 140 -15.29 -5.37 95.94
CA GLU A 140 -15.50 -4.19 96.82
C GLU A 140 -15.42 -4.52 98.31
N ALA A 141 -15.74 -5.76 98.69
CA ALA A 141 -15.72 -6.22 100.09
C ALA A 141 -14.33 -6.60 100.61
N LEU A 142 -13.28 -6.53 99.78
CA LEU A 142 -11.89 -6.76 100.19
C LEU A 142 -11.43 -5.62 101.12
N SER A 143 -10.83 -5.93 102.27
CA SER A 143 -10.51 -4.93 103.31
C SER A 143 -9.43 -3.92 102.90
N ASP A 144 -8.52 -4.34 102.03
CA ASP A 144 -7.40 -3.55 101.53
C ASP A 144 -7.41 -3.53 100.00
N GLU A 145 -6.88 -2.45 99.43
CA GLU A 145 -6.67 -2.33 98.00
C GLU A 145 -5.68 -3.39 97.50
N VAL A 146 -6.05 -4.12 96.45
CA VAL A 146 -5.20 -5.14 95.82
C VAL A 146 -4.40 -4.50 94.69
N SER A 147 -3.08 -4.39 94.88
CA SER A 147 -2.13 -3.87 93.89
C SER A 147 -1.80 -4.90 92.78
N ALA A 148 -1.29 -4.42 91.64
CA ALA A 148 -0.85 -5.26 90.52
C ALA A 148 0.15 -6.36 90.92
N ASP A 149 1.10 -6.06 91.82
CA ASP A 149 2.07 -7.05 92.34
C ASP A 149 1.35 -8.18 93.12
N THR A 150 0.34 -7.82 93.90
CA THR A 150 -0.47 -8.78 94.66
C THR A 150 -1.27 -9.69 93.74
N ILE A 151 -1.81 -9.14 92.64
CA ILE A 151 -2.51 -9.92 91.60
C ILE A 151 -1.58 -10.99 91.03
N SER A 152 -0.36 -10.62 90.62
CA SER A 152 0.59 -11.55 89.99
C SER A 152 0.99 -12.73 90.89
N SER A 153 1.18 -12.48 92.19
CA SER A 153 1.61 -13.51 93.15
C SER A 153 0.47 -14.38 93.70
N ASN A 154 -0.79 -14.00 93.52
CA ASN A 154 -1.93 -14.62 94.21
C ASN A 154 -3.18 -14.81 93.32
N LEU A 155 -3.01 -14.75 92.00
CA LEU A 155 -4.10 -14.74 91.00
C LEU A 155 -5.12 -15.86 91.19
N THR A 156 -4.66 -17.09 91.43
CA THR A 156 -5.54 -18.26 91.63
C THR A 156 -6.48 -18.09 92.82
N ASN A 157 -5.98 -17.60 93.95
CA ASN A 157 -6.81 -17.40 95.13
C ASN A 157 -7.76 -16.21 94.95
N ILE A 158 -7.31 -15.16 94.26
CA ILE A 158 -8.15 -13.99 93.94
C ILE A 158 -9.34 -14.42 93.08
N VAL A 159 -9.10 -15.10 91.94
CA VAL A 159 -10.16 -15.56 91.06
C VAL A 159 -11.11 -16.52 91.80
N ALA A 160 -10.58 -17.51 92.53
CA ALA A 160 -11.40 -18.47 93.27
C ALA A 160 -12.32 -17.81 94.32
N ASN A 161 -11.83 -16.80 95.04
CA ASN A 161 -12.61 -16.09 96.05
C ASN A 161 -13.67 -15.17 95.43
N LEU A 162 -13.38 -14.57 94.27
CA LEU A 162 -14.30 -13.66 93.61
C LEU A 162 -15.43 -14.42 92.90
N THR A 163 -15.14 -15.51 92.20
CA THR A 163 -16.15 -16.24 91.43
C THR A 163 -16.92 -17.25 92.27
N MET A 164 -16.25 -17.89 93.25
CA MET A 164 -16.81 -18.92 94.14
C MET A 164 -17.47 -20.10 93.40
N ASP A 165 -17.00 -20.42 92.20
CA ASP A 165 -17.59 -21.45 91.33
C ASP A 165 -16.60 -22.54 90.90
N GLY A 166 -15.43 -22.57 91.54
CA GLY A 166 -14.40 -23.59 91.34
C GLY A 166 -13.71 -23.55 89.97
N ARG A 167 -13.86 -22.46 89.19
CA ARG A 167 -13.16 -22.32 87.91
C ARG A 167 -11.65 -22.23 88.11
N VAL A 168 -10.92 -22.74 87.13
CA VAL A 168 -9.46 -22.65 87.07
C VAL A 168 -9.08 -21.36 86.33
N VAL A 169 -8.01 -20.71 86.78
CA VAL A 169 -7.46 -19.55 86.09
C VAL A 169 -7.00 -19.95 84.70
N VAL A 170 -7.35 -19.15 83.69
CA VAL A 170 -6.90 -19.30 82.31
C VAL A 170 -5.37 -19.34 82.30
N SER A 171 -4.77 -20.33 81.65
CA SER A 171 -3.30 -20.44 81.59
C SER A 171 -2.70 -19.25 80.81
N PRO A 172 -1.43 -18.87 81.07
CA PRO A 172 -0.78 -17.79 80.35
C PRO A 172 -0.88 -17.92 78.82
N ASP A 173 -0.68 -19.12 78.29
CA ASP A 173 -0.67 -19.39 76.86
C ASP A 173 -2.06 -19.23 76.24
N ILE A 174 -3.12 -19.69 76.93
CA ILE A 174 -4.51 -19.51 76.48
C ILE A 174 -4.90 -18.02 76.52
N ALA A 175 -4.53 -17.32 77.60
CA ALA A 175 -4.86 -15.92 77.75
C ALA A 175 -4.19 -15.04 76.69
N LEU A 176 -2.93 -15.35 76.41
CA LEU A 176 -2.14 -14.67 75.39
C LEU A 176 -2.64 -14.98 73.98
N ASN A 177 -3.01 -16.23 73.68
CA ASN A 177 -3.60 -16.60 72.39
C ASN A 177 -4.91 -15.85 72.12
N HIS A 178 -5.82 -15.84 73.09
CA HIS A 178 -7.08 -15.10 72.98
C HIS A 178 -6.84 -13.62 72.70
N TYR A 179 -5.91 -13.01 73.45
CA TYR A 179 -5.55 -11.62 73.25
C TYR A 179 -5.04 -11.35 71.83
N PHE A 180 -4.16 -12.21 71.30
CA PHE A 180 -3.62 -12.04 69.95
C PHE A 180 -4.69 -12.17 68.86
N GLU A 181 -5.63 -13.12 68.99
CA GLU A 181 -6.73 -13.29 68.04
C GLU A 181 -7.66 -12.08 68.03
N THR A 182 -8.01 -11.56 69.21
CA THR A 182 -8.90 -10.41 69.34
C THR A 182 -8.22 -9.11 68.93
N ALA A 183 -6.94 -8.92 69.29
CA ALA A 183 -6.19 -7.74 68.89
C ALA A 183 -5.92 -7.69 67.37
N ALA A 184 -5.74 -8.84 66.73
CA ALA A 184 -5.63 -8.95 65.27
C ALA A 184 -6.90 -8.51 64.55
N LEU A 185 -8.07 -9.00 64.98
CA LEU A 185 -9.37 -8.57 64.47
C LEU A 185 -9.54 -7.05 64.60
N MET A 186 -9.15 -6.50 65.76
CA MET A 186 -9.24 -5.06 66.02
C MET A 186 -8.26 -4.25 65.17
N SER A 187 -7.02 -4.69 65.00
CA SER A 187 -6.00 -3.97 64.21
C SER A 187 -6.47 -3.63 62.80
N ASN A 188 -7.28 -4.49 62.19
CA ASN A 188 -7.85 -4.26 60.86
C ASN A 188 -8.96 -3.21 60.82
N GLU A 189 -9.68 -2.99 61.93
CA GLU A 189 -10.80 -2.04 61.99
C GLU A 189 -10.33 -0.61 62.35
N ILE A 190 -9.29 -0.48 63.17
CA ILE A 190 -8.89 0.79 63.82
C ILE A 190 -7.41 1.16 63.61
N GLY A 191 -6.62 0.30 62.98
CA GLY A 191 -5.18 0.47 62.78
C GLY A 191 -4.34 0.05 64.00
N SER A 192 -3.18 -0.55 63.77
CA SER A 192 -2.31 -1.14 64.80
C SER A 192 -1.77 -0.14 65.83
N ASP A 193 -1.58 1.12 65.43
CA ASP A 193 -0.98 2.17 66.26
C ASP A 193 -1.83 2.52 67.50
N GLN A 194 -3.12 2.20 67.48
CA GLN A 194 -4.05 2.46 68.57
C GLN A 194 -4.05 1.39 69.67
N LEU A 195 -3.34 0.26 69.49
CA LEU A 195 -3.34 -0.89 70.42
C LEU A 195 -2.20 -0.85 71.47
N GLY A 196 -1.34 0.19 71.41
CA GLY A 196 -0.33 0.49 72.44
C GLY A 196 0.96 -0.36 72.38
N HIS A 197 1.11 -1.22 71.36
CA HIS A 197 2.33 -1.97 71.06
C HIS A 197 2.34 -2.37 69.57
N SER A 198 3.51 -2.61 68.98
CA SER A 198 3.64 -2.96 67.56
C SER A 198 3.41 -4.45 67.33
N PHE A 199 2.41 -4.81 66.54
CA PHE A 199 2.32 -6.11 65.88
C PHE A 199 3.26 -6.14 64.67
N PRO A 200 3.82 -7.29 64.27
CA PRO A 200 4.43 -7.39 62.95
C PRO A 200 3.39 -7.01 61.89
N GLN A 201 3.76 -6.25 60.87
CA GLN A 201 2.84 -5.86 59.79
C GLN A 201 3.13 -6.72 58.55
N PHE A 202 2.09 -7.08 57.79
CA PHE A 202 2.31 -7.53 56.42
C PHE A 202 2.67 -6.33 55.56
N THR A 203 3.75 -6.44 54.79
CA THR A 203 4.08 -5.48 53.72
C THR A 203 3.13 -5.70 52.54
N ASP A 204 2.75 -6.96 52.29
CA ASP A 204 1.79 -7.33 51.25
C ASP A 204 1.16 -8.70 51.55
N LEU A 205 -0.13 -8.86 51.22
CA LEU A 205 -0.81 -10.17 51.16
C LEU A 205 -1.38 -10.30 49.74
N LEU A 206 -0.66 -11.02 48.89
CA LEU A 206 -0.94 -11.09 47.47
C LEU A 206 -1.49 -12.47 47.10
N VAL A 207 -2.59 -12.48 46.35
CA VAL A 207 -2.97 -13.61 45.52
C VAL A 207 -2.27 -13.38 44.19
N LYS A 208 -1.24 -14.18 43.91
CA LYS A 208 -0.52 -14.14 42.65
C LYS A 208 -0.95 -15.29 41.77
N PRO A 209 -1.11 -15.08 40.45
CA PRO A 209 -1.25 -16.19 39.51
C PRO A 209 -0.09 -17.17 39.67
N SER A 210 -0.38 -18.45 39.56
CA SER A 210 0.66 -19.45 39.37
C SER A 210 1.35 -19.17 38.02
N LEU A 211 2.68 -19.12 38.01
CA LEU A 211 3.44 -18.94 36.77
C LEU A 211 3.43 -20.18 35.87
N ASN A 212 2.89 -21.30 36.35
CA ASN A 212 2.93 -22.60 35.67
C ASN A 212 1.52 -23.15 35.40
N ASP A 213 0.46 -22.44 35.79
CA ASP A 213 -0.92 -22.91 35.70
C ASP A 213 -1.87 -21.72 35.75
N THR A 214 -2.70 -21.55 34.72
CA THR A 214 -3.69 -20.46 34.60
C THR A 214 -4.83 -20.59 35.61
N HIS A 215 -5.01 -21.77 36.25
CA HIS A 215 -6.12 -22.06 37.17
C HIS A 215 -5.71 -22.13 38.65
N SER A 216 -4.44 -21.87 38.96
CA SER A 216 -3.92 -21.90 40.33
C SER A 216 -3.42 -20.53 40.76
N ALA A 217 -3.54 -20.23 42.05
CA ALA A 217 -2.99 -19.03 42.65
C ALA A 217 -2.09 -19.36 43.85
N ARG A 218 -1.04 -18.57 43.99
CA ARG A 218 -0.16 -18.55 45.16
C ARG A 218 -0.61 -17.45 46.10
N ILE A 219 -0.85 -17.82 47.35
CA ILE A 219 -1.12 -16.88 48.43
C ILE A 219 0.19 -16.62 49.14
N GLU A 220 0.68 -15.38 49.08
CA GLU A 220 1.96 -14.97 49.67
C GLU A 220 1.73 -14.01 50.84
N ALA A 221 2.34 -14.32 51.97
CA ALA A 221 2.24 -13.56 53.20
C ALA A 221 3.65 -13.05 53.59
N ILE A 222 3.91 -11.76 53.35
CA ILE A 222 5.24 -11.13 53.50
C ILE A 222 5.27 -10.10 54.62
N LEU A 223 6.07 -10.35 55.65
CA LEU A 223 6.14 -9.54 56.88
C LEU A 223 7.22 -8.47 56.79
N ASP A 224 6.99 -7.33 57.44
CA ASP A 224 7.92 -6.19 57.53
C ASP A 224 9.20 -6.47 58.34
N SER A 225 9.17 -7.50 59.20
CA SER A 225 10.23 -7.83 60.13
C SER A 225 10.14 -9.28 60.65
N ALA A 226 11.28 -9.86 61.02
CA ALA A 226 11.35 -11.24 61.50
C ALA A 226 10.58 -11.42 62.83
N THR A 227 9.51 -12.21 62.77
CA THR A 227 8.57 -12.40 63.89
C THR A 227 9.04 -13.42 64.93
N GLY A 228 10.01 -14.26 64.57
CA GLY A 228 10.40 -15.42 65.37
C GLY A 228 9.32 -16.52 65.42
N ALA A 229 8.34 -16.48 64.50
CA ALA A 229 7.39 -17.56 64.29
C ALA A 229 8.11 -18.85 63.91
N ALA A 230 7.64 -19.98 64.44
CA ALA A 230 8.15 -21.29 64.07
C ALA A 230 7.46 -21.85 62.81
N TYR A 231 6.19 -21.50 62.61
CA TYR A 231 5.40 -21.88 61.44
C TYR A 231 4.20 -20.94 61.26
N ALA A 232 3.67 -20.90 60.05
CA ALA A 232 2.44 -20.20 59.71
C ALA A 232 1.35 -21.18 59.25
N THR A 233 0.09 -20.85 59.51
CA THR A 233 -1.08 -21.60 59.02
C THR A 233 -2.08 -20.66 58.35
N ALA A 234 -2.68 -21.11 57.25
CA ALA A 234 -3.79 -20.43 56.58
C ALA A 234 -5.10 -21.22 56.80
N GLN A 235 -6.21 -20.53 56.96
CA GLN A 235 -7.55 -21.12 57.08
C GLN A 235 -8.50 -20.38 56.14
N PHE A 236 -9.25 -21.12 55.32
CA PHE A 236 -10.21 -20.56 54.37
C PHE A 236 -11.64 -20.89 54.83
N GLY A 237 -12.47 -19.86 55.00
CA GLY A 237 -13.83 -20.01 55.53
C GLY A 237 -13.88 -20.74 56.88
N ASP A 238 -14.78 -21.73 56.99
CA ASP A 238 -14.91 -22.62 58.16
C ASP A 238 -14.00 -23.88 58.06
N GLY A 239 -13.04 -23.90 57.12
CA GLY A 239 -12.17 -25.05 56.84
C GLY A 239 -11.11 -25.32 57.92
N ASP A 240 -10.36 -26.42 57.75
CA ASP A 240 -9.23 -26.75 58.62
C ASP A 240 -8.04 -25.80 58.39
N GLU A 241 -7.18 -25.64 59.39
CA GLU A 241 -5.91 -24.92 59.23
C GLU A 241 -4.91 -25.72 58.39
N ILE A 242 -4.37 -25.07 57.36
CA ILE A 242 -3.38 -25.63 56.44
C ILE A 242 -2.01 -25.00 56.76
N LEU A 243 -0.97 -25.83 56.84
CA LEU A 243 0.39 -25.37 57.05
C LEU A 243 0.90 -24.63 55.80
N MET A 244 1.52 -23.46 55.99
CA MET A 244 2.15 -22.70 54.90
C MET A 244 3.65 -23.05 54.80
N ASP A 245 4.19 -23.01 53.58
CA ASP A 245 5.60 -23.21 53.32
C ASP A 245 6.40 -21.93 53.59
N GLN A 246 7.64 -22.09 54.06
CA GLN A 246 8.55 -20.98 54.42
C GLN A 246 9.64 -20.82 53.35
N LEU A 247 9.85 -19.60 52.86
CA LEU A 247 10.92 -19.30 51.88
C LEU A 247 12.17 -18.64 52.50
N ASP A 248 12.04 -17.89 53.61
CA ASP A 248 13.14 -17.13 54.23
C ASP A 248 13.16 -17.21 55.77
N ASP A 249 13.96 -16.36 56.43
CA ASP A 249 14.23 -16.32 57.88
C ASP A 249 13.05 -15.82 58.75
N SER A 250 11.84 -16.29 58.45
CA SER A 250 10.57 -16.10 59.19
C SER A 250 9.80 -14.83 58.81
N THR A 251 10.06 -14.30 57.62
CA THR A 251 9.37 -13.13 57.05
C THR A 251 8.48 -13.47 55.86
N TYR A 252 8.62 -14.64 55.25
CA TYR A 252 7.90 -15.02 54.04
C TYR A 252 7.29 -16.42 54.14
N TRP A 253 5.97 -16.47 53.97
CA TRP A 253 5.18 -17.70 53.97
C TRP A 253 4.30 -17.77 52.72
N PHE A 254 4.13 -18.94 52.13
CA PHE A 254 3.25 -19.11 50.96
C PHE A 254 2.46 -20.41 50.98
N LEU A 255 1.38 -20.43 50.18
CA LEU A 255 0.56 -21.61 49.93
C LEU A 255 -0.01 -21.56 48.51
N ASP A 256 0.19 -22.62 47.73
CA ASP A 256 -0.38 -22.77 46.39
C ASP A 256 -1.74 -23.48 46.46
N ARG A 257 -2.77 -22.95 45.77
CA ARG A 257 -4.16 -23.47 45.77
C ARG A 257 -4.82 -23.28 44.41
N GLN A 258 -5.76 -24.18 44.05
CA GLN A 258 -6.61 -23.98 42.88
C GLN A 258 -7.71 -22.93 43.18
N LEU A 259 -8.02 -22.09 42.19
CA LEU A 259 -8.92 -20.94 42.33
C LEU A 259 -10.36 -21.33 42.71
N ASP A 260 -10.88 -22.36 42.05
CA ASP A 260 -12.21 -22.94 42.25
C ASP A 260 -12.42 -23.46 43.69
N GLU A 261 -11.35 -23.90 44.36
CA GLU A 261 -11.41 -24.35 45.75
C GLU A 261 -11.42 -23.22 46.80
N ILE A 262 -11.02 -22.01 46.44
CA ILE A 262 -10.87 -20.86 47.36
C ILE A 262 -11.80 -19.69 47.03
N GLU A 263 -12.58 -19.81 45.95
CA GLU A 263 -13.50 -18.78 45.49
C GLU A 263 -14.50 -18.36 46.58
N ASN A 264 -14.71 -17.05 46.73
CA ASN A 264 -15.65 -16.45 47.70
C ASN A 264 -15.40 -16.80 49.19
N GLN A 265 -14.20 -17.25 49.58
CA GLN A 265 -13.84 -17.56 50.96
C GLN A 265 -12.95 -16.49 51.61
N THR A 266 -13.14 -16.23 52.90
CA THR A 266 -12.22 -15.39 53.69
C THR A 266 -11.01 -16.21 54.13
N ALA A 267 -9.80 -15.64 54.05
CA ALA A 267 -8.58 -16.28 54.51
C ALA A 267 -8.08 -15.67 55.83
N ILE A 268 -7.71 -16.53 56.78
CA ILE A 268 -7.10 -16.17 58.06
C ILE A 268 -5.70 -16.77 58.12
N ILE A 269 -4.69 -15.93 58.37
CA ILE A 269 -3.30 -16.36 58.50
C ILE A 269 -2.84 -16.21 59.93
N ARG A 270 -2.26 -17.26 60.50
CA ARG A 270 -1.76 -17.28 61.89
C ARG A 270 -0.29 -17.63 61.93
N LEU A 271 0.49 -16.82 62.63
CA LEU A 271 1.89 -17.09 62.95
C LEU A 271 1.97 -17.71 64.35
N LYS A 272 2.63 -18.87 64.45
CA LYS A 272 2.65 -19.66 65.68
C LYS A 272 4.08 -19.95 66.14
N SER A 273 4.29 -19.92 67.45
CA SER A 273 5.54 -20.39 68.07
C SER A 273 5.66 -21.92 67.99
N ILE A 274 6.83 -22.48 68.34
CA ILE A 274 7.05 -23.93 68.40
C ILE A 274 6.09 -24.68 69.33
N LYS A 275 5.41 -23.97 70.25
CA LYS A 275 4.41 -24.55 71.17
C LYS A 275 2.97 -24.43 70.66
N GLY A 276 2.77 -23.90 69.45
CA GLY A 276 1.45 -23.66 68.87
C GLY A 276 0.73 -22.41 69.42
N ILE A 277 1.44 -21.57 70.17
CA ILE A 277 0.93 -20.28 70.65
C ILE A 277 0.90 -19.32 69.46
N VAL A 278 -0.26 -18.73 69.19
CA VAL A 278 -0.46 -17.66 68.21
C VAL A 278 0.28 -16.43 68.72
N ILE A 279 1.20 -15.93 67.91
CA ILE A 279 1.98 -14.72 68.22
C ILE A 279 1.60 -13.55 67.32
N ALA A 280 0.89 -13.84 66.22
CA ALA A 280 0.17 -12.86 65.40
C ALA A 280 -0.92 -13.60 64.59
N SER A 281 -2.08 -12.97 64.45
CA SER A 281 -3.14 -13.38 63.52
C SER A 281 -3.40 -12.24 62.56
N TYR A 282 -3.83 -12.56 61.35
CA TYR A 282 -4.18 -11.58 60.34
C TYR A 282 -5.42 -12.04 59.61
N PHE A 283 -6.36 -11.11 59.48
CA PHE A 283 -7.56 -11.29 58.68
C PHE A 283 -7.39 -10.43 57.43
N SER A 284 -7.50 -11.04 56.26
CA SER A 284 -7.67 -10.27 55.05
C SER A 284 -8.91 -10.77 54.35
N GLY A 285 -9.73 -9.84 53.88
CA GLY A 285 -10.70 -10.16 52.85
C GLY A 285 -9.92 -10.45 51.58
N ILE A 286 -9.44 -11.68 51.41
CA ILE A 286 -9.09 -12.16 50.08
C ILE A 286 -10.43 -12.26 49.35
N ILE A 287 -10.79 -11.22 48.61
CA ILE A 287 -11.93 -11.28 47.71
C ILE A 287 -11.42 -11.99 46.47
N VAL A 288 -11.57 -13.31 46.43
CA VAL A 288 -11.56 -14.03 45.17
C VAL A 288 -12.90 -13.74 44.51
N THR A 289 -12.89 -12.85 43.52
CA THR A 289 -14.07 -12.56 42.71
C THR A 289 -14.34 -13.76 41.80
N PRO A 290 -15.61 -14.02 41.41
CA PRO A 290 -15.92 -15.04 40.40
C PRO A 290 -15.31 -14.76 39.03
N ASP A 291 -14.83 -13.53 38.81
CA ASP A 291 -14.21 -13.00 37.61
C ASP A 291 -13.05 -12.09 38.09
N ILE A 292 -11.81 -12.60 38.06
CA ILE A 292 -10.65 -12.01 38.75
C ILE A 292 -9.95 -10.91 37.94
N ASP A 293 -10.09 -10.91 36.61
CA ASP A 293 -9.60 -9.86 35.74
C ASP A 293 -10.69 -8.89 35.23
N ASN A 294 -11.96 -9.19 35.48
CA ASN A 294 -13.16 -8.40 35.14
C ASN A 294 -13.44 -8.30 33.63
N ASP A 295 -13.14 -9.35 32.85
CA ASP A 295 -13.47 -9.40 31.42
C ASP A 295 -14.93 -9.81 31.13
N GLY A 296 -15.63 -10.32 32.15
CA GLY A 296 -17.02 -10.76 32.09
C GLY A 296 -17.22 -12.26 31.93
N VAL A 297 -16.14 -13.06 31.90
CA VAL A 297 -16.14 -14.52 31.96
C VAL A 297 -15.80 -14.94 33.39
N GLU A 298 -16.52 -15.93 33.92
CA GLU A 298 -16.22 -16.42 35.27
C GLU A 298 -14.93 -17.25 35.23
N ASN A 299 -14.07 -17.16 36.25
CA ASN A 299 -12.78 -17.88 36.35
C ASN A 299 -12.88 -19.38 36.08
N SER A 300 -14.04 -20.00 36.32
CA SER A 300 -14.27 -21.43 36.11
C SER A 300 -14.63 -21.80 34.66
N LEU A 301 -14.94 -20.80 33.84
CA LEU A 301 -15.28 -20.87 32.42
C LEU A 301 -14.25 -20.16 31.55
N ASP A 302 -13.26 -19.55 32.18
CA ASP A 302 -12.19 -18.78 31.57
C ASP A 302 -10.92 -19.63 31.51
N ALA A 303 -10.36 -19.80 30.32
CA ALA A 303 -9.11 -20.55 30.15
C ALA A 303 -7.87 -19.76 30.63
N LEU A 304 -7.95 -18.43 30.65
CA LEU A 304 -6.94 -17.51 31.15
C LEU A 304 -7.53 -16.51 32.16
N PRO A 305 -7.96 -16.96 33.36
CA PRO A 305 -8.67 -16.14 34.34
C PRO A 305 -7.98 -14.85 34.81
N PHE A 306 -6.71 -14.64 34.48
CA PHE A 306 -5.92 -13.50 34.94
C PHE A 306 -5.57 -12.51 33.82
N ASP A 307 -6.01 -12.76 32.59
CA ASP A 307 -5.79 -11.88 31.44
C ASP A 307 -7.12 -11.46 30.84
N GLY A 308 -7.62 -10.29 31.24
CA GLY A 308 -8.95 -9.85 30.82
C GLY A 308 -9.08 -9.41 29.35
N MET A 309 -8.13 -9.80 28.51
CA MET A 309 -8.23 -9.75 27.05
C MET A 309 -8.40 -11.14 26.42
N GLU A 310 -8.23 -12.21 27.18
CA GLU A 310 -8.17 -13.59 26.72
C GLU A 310 -9.05 -14.48 27.59
N SER A 311 -10.04 -15.15 27.01
CA SER A 311 -10.90 -16.09 27.76
C SER A 311 -11.12 -17.44 27.09
N VAL A 312 -10.52 -17.64 25.91
CA VAL A 312 -10.62 -18.86 25.11
C VAL A 312 -9.20 -19.33 24.80
N ASP A 313 -8.97 -20.63 24.96
CA ASP A 313 -7.76 -21.36 24.60
C ASP A 313 -8.24 -22.66 23.94
N THR A 314 -8.19 -22.71 22.60
CA THR A 314 -8.87 -23.75 21.82
C THR A 314 -8.09 -25.06 21.79
N ASP A 315 -6.76 -25.02 21.80
CA ASP A 315 -5.89 -26.19 21.81
C ASP A 315 -5.39 -26.59 23.23
N ASN A 316 -5.63 -25.74 24.23
CA ASN A 316 -5.26 -25.88 25.64
C ASN A 316 -3.74 -25.90 25.87
N ASP A 317 -2.97 -25.13 25.09
CA ASP A 317 -1.52 -24.99 25.28
C ASP A 317 -1.13 -23.94 26.33
N GLY A 318 -2.09 -23.12 26.77
CA GLY A 318 -1.95 -22.07 27.77
C GLY A 318 -1.72 -20.67 27.20
N ILE A 319 -1.78 -20.49 25.87
CA ILE A 319 -1.83 -19.21 25.17
C ILE A 319 -3.27 -18.96 24.74
N GLY A 320 -3.79 -17.75 25.00
CA GLY A 320 -5.17 -17.41 24.62
C GLY A 320 -5.30 -17.11 23.14
N ASN A 321 -6.48 -17.38 22.57
CA ASN A 321 -6.73 -17.28 21.13
C ASN A 321 -6.48 -15.89 20.51
N ASN A 322 -6.51 -14.77 21.26
CA ASN A 322 -6.16 -13.47 20.65
C ASN A 322 -4.64 -13.24 20.54
N LEU A 323 -3.84 -14.03 21.26
CA LEU A 323 -2.37 -13.97 21.28
C LEU A 323 -1.75 -15.16 20.54
N ASP A 324 -2.42 -16.30 20.52
CA ASP A 324 -1.99 -17.50 19.80
C ASP A 324 -2.12 -17.31 18.29
N PRO A 325 -1.05 -17.51 17.50
CA PRO A 325 -1.16 -17.55 16.06
C PRO A 325 -1.77 -18.84 15.51
N ASP A 326 -1.88 -19.93 16.26
CA ASP A 326 -2.33 -21.28 15.84
C ASP A 326 -3.35 -21.84 16.85
N ASP A 327 -4.55 -21.27 16.85
CA ASP A 327 -5.59 -21.43 17.88
C ASP A 327 -5.99 -22.89 18.14
N ASP A 328 -5.88 -23.79 17.16
CA ASP A 328 -6.28 -25.19 17.28
C ASP A 328 -5.12 -26.20 17.32
N GLY A 329 -3.89 -25.70 17.25
CA GLY A 329 -2.65 -26.45 17.46
C GLY A 329 -2.38 -27.51 16.39
N ASP A 330 -2.92 -27.35 15.17
CA ASP A 330 -2.67 -28.27 14.06
C ASP A 330 -1.33 -28.03 13.36
N GLY A 331 -0.67 -26.91 13.69
CA GLY A 331 0.63 -26.49 13.16
C GLY A 331 0.54 -25.49 12.01
N ILE A 332 -0.64 -24.92 11.74
CA ILE A 332 -0.89 -23.90 10.69
C ILE A 332 -1.41 -22.64 11.37
N ASP A 333 -0.68 -21.52 11.26
CA ASP A 333 -1.18 -20.26 11.84
C ASP A 333 -2.59 -19.90 11.30
N ASP A 334 -3.47 -19.37 12.15
CA ASP A 334 -4.84 -18.92 11.90
C ASP A 334 -4.99 -18.01 10.68
N ALA A 335 -3.98 -17.17 10.43
CA ALA A 335 -3.95 -16.30 9.27
C ALA A 335 -3.97 -17.09 7.95
N TYR A 336 -3.61 -18.37 8.00
CA TYR A 336 -3.38 -19.28 6.91
C TYR A 336 -4.24 -20.54 6.98
N ASP A 337 -5.11 -20.64 7.98
CA ASP A 337 -6.06 -21.74 8.14
C ASP A 337 -7.50 -21.31 7.78
N ASP A 338 -8.18 -22.15 7.01
CA ASP A 338 -9.58 -21.99 6.64
C ASP A 338 -10.53 -22.37 7.80
N ALA A 339 -10.03 -23.12 8.77
CA ALA A 339 -10.78 -23.59 9.93
C ALA A 339 -9.99 -23.42 11.25
N PRO A 340 -9.60 -22.19 11.63
CA PRO A 340 -8.64 -21.89 12.71
C PRO A 340 -9.05 -22.34 14.12
N LEU A 341 -10.18 -23.03 14.28
CA LEU A 341 -10.65 -23.54 15.58
C LEU A 341 -10.97 -25.05 15.50
N ASP A 342 -10.58 -25.74 14.42
CA ASP A 342 -10.90 -27.14 14.14
C ASP A 342 -9.77 -27.85 13.37
N SER A 343 -8.83 -28.40 14.16
CA SER A 343 -7.65 -29.15 13.72
C SER A 343 -7.91 -30.42 12.90
N SER A 344 -9.17 -30.69 12.52
CA SER A 344 -9.58 -31.79 11.66
C SER A 344 -9.89 -31.40 10.21
N VAL A 345 -9.83 -30.11 9.88
CA VAL A 345 -10.19 -29.57 8.56
C VAL A 345 -8.94 -29.08 7.84
N PHE A 346 -8.38 -29.93 6.97
CA PHE A 346 -7.23 -29.55 6.14
C PHE A 346 -7.66 -29.12 4.74
N ASP A 347 -7.08 -28.02 4.23
CA ASP A 347 -7.23 -27.65 2.83
C ASP A 347 -6.53 -28.68 1.91
N THR A 348 -7.29 -29.16 0.94
CA THR A 348 -6.84 -30.13 -0.08
C THR A 348 -6.97 -29.57 -1.49
N THR A 349 -7.30 -28.29 -1.61
CA THR A 349 -7.57 -27.60 -2.86
C THR A 349 -6.25 -27.13 -3.46
N ALA A 350 -5.90 -27.66 -4.63
CA ALA A 350 -4.68 -27.19 -5.30
C ALA A 350 -4.84 -25.74 -5.82
N PRO A 351 -3.79 -24.90 -5.69
CA PRO A 351 -3.81 -23.55 -6.19
C PRO A 351 -3.90 -23.47 -7.71
N ARG A 352 -4.38 -22.34 -8.20
CA ARG A 352 -4.56 -22.06 -9.63
C ARG A 352 -4.13 -20.64 -9.96
N VAL A 353 -3.53 -20.45 -11.14
CA VAL A 353 -3.25 -19.11 -11.67
C VAL A 353 -4.56 -18.50 -12.20
N ILE A 354 -4.98 -17.38 -11.60
CA ILE A 354 -6.19 -16.63 -11.97
C ILE A 354 -5.89 -15.66 -13.12
N SER A 355 -4.74 -14.98 -13.07
CA SER A 355 -4.32 -14.02 -14.09
C SER A 355 -2.80 -13.88 -14.12
N THR A 356 -2.27 -13.47 -15.27
CA THR A 356 -0.87 -13.05 -15.42
C THR A 356 -0.81 -11.64 -15.96
N GLU A 357 0.25 -10.93 -15.61
CA GLU A 357 0.64 -9.65 -16.20
C GLU A 357 2.09 -9.79 -16.68
N PRO A 358 2.40 -9.52 -17.95
CA PRO A 358 1.47 -9.43 -19.06
C PRO A 358 0.63 -10.71 -19.22
N LYS A 359 -0.52 -10.63 -19.87
CA LYS A 359 -1.31 -11.82 -20.22
C LYS A 359 -0.60 -12.62 -21.30
N ASN A 360 -0.98 -13.89 -21.43
CA ASN A 360 -0.41 -14.74 -22.45
C ASN A 360 -0.71 -14.22 -23.87
N GLY A 361 0.34 -13.95 -24.63
CA GLY A 361 0.28 -13.37 -25.97
C GLY A 361 0.32 -11.84 -26.00
N ASP A 362 0.43 -11.17 -24.85
CA ASP A 362 0.46 -9.71 -24.80
C ASP A 362 1.74 -9.13 -25.41
N ARG A 363 1.58 -7.90 -25.88
CA ARG A 363 2.64 -7.01 -26.34
C ARG A 363 2.71 -5.83 -25.38
N THR A 364 3.87 -5.61 -24.76
CA THR A 364 4.02 -4.68 -23.63
C THR A 364 5.32 -3.88 -23.73
N THR A 365 5.36 -2.68 -23.16
CA THR A 365 6.56 -1.84 -23.18
C THR A 365 7.55 -2.24 -22.07
N ALA A 366 8.86 -2.13 -22.33
CA ALA A 366 9.88 -2.46 -21.32
C ALA A 366 9.84 -1.56 -20.07
N GLY A 367 9.39 -0.30 -20.20
CA GLY A 367 9.32 0.65 -19.09
C GLY A 367 8.27 0.27 -18.04
N ASN A 368 8.69 0.08 -16.78
CA ASN A 368 7.86 -0.33 -15.63
C ASN A 368 7.23 -1.73 -15.74
N LEU A 369 7.79 -2.61 -16.56
CA LEU A 369 7.26 -3.95 -16.73
C LEU A 369 7.30 -4.76 -15.42
N THR A 370 6.11 -5.11 -14.93
CA THR A 370 5.93 -6.03 -13.81
C THR A 370 5.44 -7.37 -14.36
N ILE A 371 6.28 -8.41 -14.28
CA ILE A 371 5.88 -9.75 -14.71
C ILE A 371 5.31 -10.45 -13.48
N GLY A 372 4.02 -10.74 -13.46
CA GLY A 372 3.35 -11.30 -12.29
C GLY A 372 2.32 -12.36 -12.61
N ALA A 373 1.98 -13.14 -11.58
CA ALA A 373 0.91 -14.11 -11.59
C ALA A 373 0.12 -14.02 -10.29
N THR A 374 -1.20 -13.95 -10.39
CA THR A 374 -2.14 -13.94 -9.26
C THR A 374 -2.74 -15.32 -9.10
N PHE A 375 -2.77 -15.84 -7.87
CA PHE A 375 -3.26 -17.18 -7.53
C PHE A 375 -4.68 -17.16 -6.93
N SER A 376 -5.35 -18.31 -6.91
CA SER A 376 -6.68 -18.50 -6.29
C SER A 376 -6.64 -18.28 -4.77
N GLU A 377 -5.56 -18.70 -4.15
CA GLU A 377 -5.31 -18.62 -2.71
C GLU A 377 -3.88 -18.18 -2.41
N ARG A 378 -3.56 -18.13 -1.11
CA ARG A 378 -2.23 -17.78 -0.65
C ARG A 378 -1.26 -18.93 -0.96
N MET A 379 -0.10 -18.57 -1.49
CA MET A 379 0.97 -19.50 -1.81
C MET A 379 2.00 -19.55 -0.68
N LEU A 380 2.69 -20.68 -0.52
CA LEU A 380 3.83 -20.80 0.37
C LEU A 380 5.01 -19.99 -0.21
N PRO A 381 5.44 -18.87 0.43
CA PRO A 381 6.44 -17.97 -0.16
C PRO A 381 7.78 -18.66 -0.45
N THR A 382 8.16 -19.65 0.37
CA THR A 382 9.40 -20.41 0.20
C THR A 382 9.37 -21.38 -0.99
N SER A 383 8.19 -21.71 -1.53
CA SER A 383 8.05 -22.51 -2.76
C SER A 383 8.26 -21.67 -4.03
N ILE A 384 8.10 -20.34 -3.94
CA ILE A 384 8.25 -19.39 -5.06
C ILE A 384 9.72 -18.90 -5.11
N THR A 385 10.59 -19.74 -5.66
CA THR A 385 12.03 -19.48 -5.80
C THR A 385 12.43 -19.01 -7.20
N ASP A 386 13.69 -18.59 -7.36
CA ASP A 386 14.32 -18.25 -8.65
C ASP A 386 14.35 -19.41 -9.65
N SER A 387 14.26 -20.66 -9.16
CA SER A 387 14.14 -21.86 -9.99
C SER A 387 12.70 -22.24 -10.31
N ALA A 388 11.74 -21.78 -9.51
CA ALA A 388 10.33 -22.10 -9.65
C ALA A 388 9.58 -21.07 -10.50
N PHE A 389 9.92 -19.78 -10.42
CA PHE A 389 9.39 -18.72 -11.26
C PHE A 389 10.50 -18.15 -12.16
N VAL A 390 10.52 -18.58 -13.43
CA VAL A 390 11.62 -18.35 -14.36
C VAL A 390 11.16 -17.56 -15.58
N LEU A 391 11.95 -16.55 -15.97
CA LEU A 391 11.83 -15.85 -17.25
C LEU A 391 12.89 -16.35 -18.23
N SER A 392 12.54 -16.50 -19.51
CA SER A 392 13.48 -16.90 -20.57
C SER A 392 13.19 -16.20 -21.89
N ASN A 393 14.22 -15.95 -22.70
CA ASN A 393 14.09 -15.50 -24.10
C ASN A 393 13.96 -16.67 -25.11
N GLY A 394 13.57 -17.85 -24.65
CA GLY A 394 13.47 -19.07 -25.46
C GLY A 394 14.80 -19.81 -25.70
N LYS A 395 15.95 -19.21 -25.37
CA LYS A 395 17.28 -19.86 -25.44
C LYS A 395 17.95 -19.96 -24.07
N GLN A 396 17.87 -18.91 -23.28
CA GLN A 396 18.51 -18.80 -21.97
C GLN A 396 17.54 -18.23 -20.92
N PRO A 397 17.67 -18.62 -19.64
CA PRO A 397 17.01 -17.94 -18.54
C PRO A 397 17.51 -16.50 -18.40
N ILE A 398 16.61 -15.58 -18.05
CA ILE A 398 16.90 -14.18 -17.75
C ILE A 398 16.93 -14.02 -16.23
N PRO A 399 18.05 -13.56 -15.64
CA PRO A 399 18.12 -13.29 -14.21
C PRO A 399 17.08 -12.25 -13.78
N ALA A 400 16.37 -12.56 -12.71
CA ALA A 400 15.30 -11.72 -12.16
C ALA A 400 15.26 -11.80 -10.63
N LEU A 401 14.71 -10.77 -10.00
CA LEU A 401 14.32 -10.78 -8.60
C LEU A 401 12.90 -11.29 -8.48
N ILE A 402 12.64 -12.12 -7.48
CA ILE A 402 11.32 -12.67 -7.20
C ILE A 402 10.79 -12.07 -5.91
N SER A 403 9.53 -11.70 -5.90
CA SER A 403 8.78 -11.34 -4.70
C SER A 403 7.39 -11.97 -4.72
N TYR A 404 6.77 -12.08 -3.56
CA TYR A 404 5.41 -12.55 -3.40
C TYR A 404 4.70 -11.62 -2.41
N ASP A 405 3.50 -11.18 -2.77
CA ASP A 405 2.63 -10.37 -1.95
C ASP A 405 1.42 -11.21 -1.51
N GLU A 406 1.32 -11.45 -0.20
CA GLU A 406 0.32 -12.32 0.42
C GLU A 406 -1.10 -11.73 0.35
N ASP A 407 -1.21 -10.40 0.36
CA ASP A 407 -2.51 -9.70 0.36
C ASP A 407 -3.14 -9.77 -1.03
N SER A 408 -2.34 -9.49 -2.06
CA SER A 408 -2.79 -9.58 -3.45
C SER A 408 -2.67 -10.99 -4.04
N LYS A 409 -2.19 -11.98 -3.26
CA LYS A 409 -1.95 -13.37 -3.69
C LYS A 409 -1.14 -13.43 -4.99
N SER A 410 -0.15 -12.56 -5.13
CA SER A 410 0.52 -12.33 -6.41
C SER A 410 2.03 -12.48 -6.28
N ALA A 411 2.61 -13.32 -7.14
CA ALA A 411 4.05 -13.42 -7.31
C ALA A 411 4.50 -12.47 -8.42
N PHE A 412 5.64 -11.82 -8.22
CA PHE A 412 6.24 -10.90 -9.17
C PHE A 412 7.67 -11.33 -9.50
N LEU A 413 8.05 -11.09 -10.74
CA LEU A 413 9.35 -11.32 -11.33
C LEU A 413 9.82 -10.02 -11.97
N THR A 414 10.94 -9.47 -11.47
CA THR A 414 11.53 -8.23 -11.97
C THR A 414 12.88 -8.55 -12.62
N PRO A 415 13.01 -8.46 -13.96
CA PRO A 415 14.28 -8.68 -14.64
C PRO A 415 15.39 -7.76 -14.11
N ILE A 416 16.60 -8.29 -13.94
CA ILE A 416 17.77 -7.50 -13.46
C ILE A 416 18.42 -6.70 -14.61
N SER A 417 18.17 -7.11 -15.85
CA SER A 417 18.66 -6.43 -17.05
C SER A 417 17.48 -6.05 -17.93
N ASP A 418 17.64 -4.97 -18.68
CA ASP A 418 16.63 -4.51 -19.61
C ASP A 418 16.31 -5.60 -20.63
N LEU A 419 15.02 -5.76 -20.89
CA LEU A 419 14.53 -6.68 -21.90
C LEU A 419 14.68 -6.04 -23.28
N VAL A 420 14.95 -6.87 -24.28
CA VAL A 420 15.25 -6.45 -25.65
C VAL A 420 13.94 -6.20 -26.38
N ILE A 421 13.82 -5.03 -27.02
CA ILE A 421 12.66 -4.66 -27.84
C ILE A 421 12.54 -5.60 -29.05
N GLY A 422 11.31 -6.01 -29.39
CA GLY A 422 10.98 -6.98 -30.43
C GLY A 422 11.30 -8.44 -30.07
N GLN A 423 11.74 -8.72 -28.84
CA GLN A 423 12.02 -10.07 -28.37
C GLN A 423 10.82 -10.64 -27.61
N SER A 424 10.43 -11.87 -27.95
CA SER A 424 9.48 -12.64 -27.15
C SER A 424 10.17 -13.26 -25.94
N TYR A 425 9.50 -13.18 -24.80
CA TYR A 425 9.89 -13.81 -23.55
C TYR A 425 8.83 -14.81 -23.09
N THR A 426 9.26 -15.79 -22.32
CA THR A 426 8.41 -16.83 -21.74
C THR A 426 8.65 -16.88 -20.24
N ALA A 427 7.58 -16.69 -19.47
CA ALA A 427 7.57 -16.87 -18.04
C ALA A 427 6.98 -18.25 -17.70
N ARG A 428 7.57 -18.91 -16.72
CA ARG A 428 7.19 -20.26 -16.27
C ARG A 428 7.12 -20.30 -14.75
N LEU A 429 5.98 -20.75 -14.23
CA LEU A 429 5.80 -21.21 -12.86
C LEU A 429 5.94 -22.75 -12.84
N SER A 430 6.72 -23.30 -11.91
CA SER A 430 6.88 -24.74 -11.76
C SER A 430 5.60 -25.38 -11.22
N ALA A 431 5.39 -26.66 -11.56
CA ALA A 431 4.30 -27.46 -11.02
C ALA A 431 4.41 -27.65 -9.49
N ASP A 432 5.63 -27.56 -8.95
CA ASP A 432 5.94 -27.83 -7.54
C ASP A 432 5.72 -26.63 -6.62
N ILE A 433 5.36 -25.45 -7.16
CA ILE A 433 4.94 -24.32 -6.31
C ILE A 433 3.65 -24.75 -5.59
N SER A 434 3.57 -24.48 -4.29
CA SER A 434 2.47 -24.95 -3.46
C SER A 434 1.81 -23.82 -2.68
N ASP A 435 0.58 -24.07 -2.24
CA ASP A 435 -0.04 -23.32 -1.16
C ASP A 435 0.65 -23.61 0.19
N LEU A 436 0.10 -23.01 1.24
CA LEU A 436 0.58 -23.12 2.61
C LEU A 436 0.39 -24.53 3.19
N GLN A 437 -0.62 -25.25 2.71
CA GLN A 437 -0.91 -26.65 3.04
C GLN A 437 -0.15 -27.66 2.15
N GLN A 438 0.79 -27.17 1.33
CA GLN A 438 1.63 -27.94 0.42
C GLN A 438 0.87 -28.65 -0.72
N ASN A 439 -0.36 -28.25 -1.05
CA ASN A 439 -0.97 -28.68 -2.31
C ASN A 439 -0.26 -27.96 -3.46
N THR A 440 0.30 -28.73 -4.37
CA THR A 440 1.08 -28.20 -5.50
C THR A 440 0.16 -27.70 -6.62
N LEU A 441 0.61 -26.71 -7.40
CA LEU A 441 -0.04 -26.23 -8.64
C LEU A 441 -0.35 -27.37 -9.64
N GLY A 442 0.42 -28.46 -9.57
CA GLY A 442 0.17 -29.73 -10.27
C GLY A 442 0.70 -29.76 -11.69
N ASP A 443 0.45 -28.71 -12.47
CA ASP A 443 1.01 -28.49 -13.80
C ASP A 443 1.80 -27.18 -13.85
N ALA A 444 2.90 -27.15 -14.62
CA ALA A 444 3.65 -25.92 -14.82
C ALA A 444 2.82 -24.92 -15.64
N TYR A 445 2.69 -23.69 -15.16
CA TYR A 445 2.00 -22.63 -15.87
C TYR A 445 2.99 -21.83 -16.71
N ILE A 446 2.76 -21.74 -18.03
CA ILE A 446 3.66 -21.10 -18.97
C ILE A 446 2.88 -20.07 -19.77
N TRP A 447 3.41 -18.86 -19.85
CA TRP A 447 2.90 -17.82 -20.73
C TRP A 447 4.03 -17.06 -21.41
N SER A 448 3.73 -16.48 -22.56
CA SER A 448 4.67 -15.67 -23.33
C SER A 448 4.13 -14.28 -23.59
N PHE A 449 5.02 -13.32 -23.72
CA PHE A 449 4.72 -11.94 -24.12
C PHE A 449 5.88 -11.38 -24.95
N GLU A 450 5.64 -10.32 -25.70
CA GLU A 450 6.65 -9.63 -26.51
C GLU A 450 6.89 -8.23 -25.97
N ILE A 451 8.15 -7.80 -25.93
CA ILE A 451 8.49 -6.43 -25.61
C ILE A 451 8.33 -5.58 -26.86
N GLU A 452 7.34 -4.70 -26.87
CA GLU A 452 7.21 -3.67 -27.88
C GLU A 452 7.98 -2.42 -27.48
N GLY A 453 8.34 -1.66 -28.50
CA GLY A 453 8.90 -0.34 -28.33
C GLY A 453 7.91 0.64 -27.71
N SER A 454 8.42 1.77 -27.25
CA SER A 454 7.60 2.81 -26.63
C SER A 454 7.89 4.16 -27.25
N TRP A 455 6.86 4.99 -27.34
CA TRP A 455 7.01 6.40 -27.68
C TRP A 455 7.67 7.14 -26.51
N GLY A 456 8.83 7.75 -26.76
CA GLY A 456 9.49 8.66 -25.83
C GLY A 456 8.72 9.97 -25.64
N ASP A 457 9.36 10.93 -24.96
CA ASP A 457 8.79 12.25 -24.72
C ASP A 457 8.77 13.12 -26.00
N VAL A 458 7.94 14.17 -26.00
CA VAL A 458 7.93 15.18 -27.07
C VAL A 458 9.11 16.13 -26.86
N GLU A 459 10.03 16.15 -27.83
CA GLU A 459 11.25 16.95 -27.79
C GLU A 459 11.20 18.10 -28.81
N PRO A 460 11.64 19.32 -28.46
CA PRO A 460 11.81 20.40 -29.43
C PRO A 460 12.91 20.03 -30.43
N LEU A 461 12.61 20.13 -31.73
CA LEU A 461 13.58 19.84 -32.78
C LEU A 461 14.58 20.99 -32.95
N THR A 462 14.22 22.23 -32.57
CA THR A 462 15.14 23.37 -32.60
C THR A 462 14.78 24.41 -31.54
N GLU A 463 15.78 25.16 -31.07
CA GLU A 463 15.57 26.33 -30.18
C GLU A 463 15.02 27.56 -30.93
N HIS A 464 15.00 27.53 -32.26
CA HIS A 464 14.52 28.63 -33.09
C HIS A 464 12.99 28.62 -33.23
N SER A 465 12.34 29.76 -32.96
CA SER A 465 10.94 29.97 -33.34
C SER A 465 10.88 30.25 -34.84
N ILE A 466 10.14 29.42 -35.56
CA ILE A 466 10.06 29.40 -37.03
C ILE A 466 8.64 29.69 -37.45
N SER A 467 8.45 30.40 -38.57
CA SER A 467 7.12 30.81 -39.01
C SER A 467 6.35 29.69 -39.72
N ASP A 468 5.04 29.67 -39.48
CA ASP A 468 4.08 28.55 -39.53
C ASP A 468 3.90 27.72 -40.83
N ASP A 469 4.66 27.92 -41.92
CA ASP A 469 4.16 27.49 -43.24
C ASP A 469 5.04 26.53 -44.08
N ASN A 470 6.30 26.22 -43.74
CA ASN A 470 7.15 25.40 -44.64
C ASN A 470 8.26 24.58 -43.96
N LEU A 471 7.94 23.89 -42.87
CA LEU A 471 8.89 22.95 -42.25
C LEU A 471 8.91 21.63 -43.01
N ILE A 472 10.07 21.27 -43.55
CA ILE A 472 10.29 19.95 -44.13
C ILE A 472 11.45 19.29 -43.40
N PHE A 473 11.11 18.26 -42.63
CA PHE A 473 12.05 17.42 -41.92
C PHE A 473 12.14 16.06 -42.60
N SER A 474 13.35 15.56 -42.73
CA SER A 474 13.62 14.22 -43.23
C SER A 474 14.86 13.70 -42.50
N VAL A 475 14.92 12.40 -42.27
CA VAL A 475 16.04 11.78 -41.58
C VAL A 475 16.80 10.92 -42.58
N ASP A 476 18.13 10.91 -42.49
CA ASP A 476 18.92 9.94 -43.25
C ASP A 476 18.84 8.54 -42.63
N ARG A 477 19.48 7.56 -43.27
CA ARG A 477 19.50 6.19 -42.75
C ARG A 477 20.22 6.06 -41.42
N ASN A 478 21.22 6.90 -41.16
CA ASN A 478 22.03 6.82 -39.96
C ASN A 478 21.34 7.47 -38.74
N GLY A 479 20.14 8.05 -38.90
CA GLY A 479 19.48 8.76 -37.82
C GLY A 479 19.68 10.27 -37.84
N ASN A 480 20.49 10.80 -38.76
CA ASN A 480 20.76 12.23 -38.79
C ASN A 480 19.55 13.00 -39.34
N GLY A 481 18.91 13.78 -38.48
CA GLY A 481 17.77 14.60 -38.85
C GLY A 481 18.19 15.81 -39.69
N ILE A 482 17.42 16.14 -40.72
CA ILE A 482 17.67 17.32 -41.55
C ILE A 482 16.40 18.13 -41.62
N LEU A 483 16.49 19.36 -41.12
CA LEU A 483 15.41 20.32 -41.12
C LEU A 483 15.68 21.41 -42.14
N PHE A 484 14.79 21.52 -43.12
CA PHE A 484 14.71 22.69 -43.97
C PHE A 484 13.66 23.64 -43.44
N TRP A 485 14.06 24.90 -43.30
CA TRP A 485 13.21 25.93 -42.75
C TRP A 485 13.48 27.29 -43.41
N TYR A 486 12.55 28.21 -43.18
CA TYR A 486 12.55 29.51 -43.82
C TYR A 486 12.32 30.61 -42.79
N GLU A 487 13.13 31.66 -42.86
CA GLU A 487 12.95 32.85 -42.03
C GLU A 487 13.36 34.10 -42.82
N ALA A 488 12.51 35.14 -42.78
CA ALA A 488 12.82 36.47 -43.33
C ALA A 488 13.35 36.45 -44.79
N ASN A 489 12.76 35.60 -45.61
CA ASN A 489 13.13 35.36 -46.99
C ASN A 489 14.42 34.56 -47.27
N VAL A 490 14.96 33.88 -46.26
CA VAL A 490 16.16 33.05 -46.33
C VAL A 490 15.81 31.59 -46.06
N ALA A 491 16.23 30.70 -46.96
CA ALA A 491 16.12 29.27 -46.75
C ALA A 491 17.37 28.73 -46.05
N TRP A 492 17.15 27.92 -45.02
CA TRP A 492 18.18 27.32 -44.18
C TRP A 492 18.05 25.79 -44.18
N VAL A 493 19.16 25.12 -43.92
CA VAL A 493 19.22 23.71 -43.55
C VAL A 493 19.89 23.59 -42.20
N SER A 494 19.32 22.77 -41.32
CA SER A 494 19.90 22.38 -40.04
C SER A 494 20.06 20.87 -40.01
N ARG A 495 21.21 20.39 -39.56
CA ARG A 495 21.55 18.97 -39.39
C ARG A 495 21.54 18.62 -37.92
N TYR A 496 20.94 17.50 -37.59
CA TYR A 496 20.91 16.89 -36.28
C TYR A 496 21.59 15.52 -36.33
N ASP A 497 22.28 15.13 -35.26
CA ASP A 497 22.74 13.75 -35.11
C ASP A 497 21.57 12.82 -34.75
N ASP A 498 21.86 11.52 -34.64
CA ASP A 498 20.93 10.47 -34.23
C ASP A 498 20.48 10.59 -32.77
N GLU A 499 21.20 11.35 -31.94
CA GLU A 499 20.70 11.74 -30.61
C GLU A 499 19.78 12.98 -30.64
N GLY A 500 19.71 13.70 -31.75
CA GLY A 500 18.89 14.89 -31.94
C GLY A 500 19.57 16.22 -31.58
N ASN A 501 20.89 16.23 -31.38
CA ASN A 501 21.65 17.46 -31.18
C ASN A 501 21.89 18.16 -32.52
N LEU A 502 21.82 19.50 -32.55
CA LEU A 502 22.18 20.29 -33.73
C LEU A 502 23.70 20.20 -33.99
N VAL A 503 24.07 19.60 -35.13
CA VAL A 503 25.47 19.37 -35.54
C VAL A 503 25.96 20.43 -36.53
N ASP A 504 25.12 20.85 -37.48
CA ASP A 504 25.49 21.86 -38.49
C ASP A 504 24.27 22.69 -38.91
N MET A 505 24.52 23.90 -39.42
CA MET A 505 23.48 24.77 -39.97
C MET A 505 24.05 25.64 -41.08
N ALA A 506 23.40 25.63 -42.24
CA ALA A 506 23.86 26.35 -43.42
C ALA A 506 22.73 27.12 -44.12
N LYS A 507 23.08 28.29 -44.65
CA LYS A 507 22.19 29.11 -45.48
C LYS A 507 22.20 28.56 -46.92
N ILE A 508 21.03 28.23 -47.44
CA ILE A 508 20.85 27.67 -48.79
C ILE A 508 20.79 28.78 -49.84
N THR A 509 19.87 29.72 -49.65
CA THR A 509 19.63 30.82 -50.59
C THR A 509 18.92 31.98 -49.92
N GLU A 510 19.08 33.17 -50.49
CA GLU A 510 18.28 34.35 -50.20
C GLU A 510 17.45 34.72 -51.45
N SER A 511 16.21 35.15 -51.25
CA SER A 511 15.34 35.63 -52.33
C SER A 511 14.62 36.89 -51.89
N SER A 512 14.42 37.85 -52.79
CA SER A 512 13.53 38.99 -52.55
C SER A 512 12.06 38.62 -52.70
N ASP A 513 11.78 37.53 -53.42
CA ASP A 513 10.43 37.03 -53.71
C ASP A 513 10.11 35.80 -52.85
N PRO A 514 8.81 35.58 -52.52
CA PRO A 514 8.39 34.45 -51.72
C PRO A 514 8.83 33.14 -52.37
N LEU A 515 9.62 32.37 -51.63
CA LEU A 515 10.04 31.03 -52.00
C LEU A 515 8.97 30.03 -51.58
N SER A 516 8.69 29.04 -52.41
CA SER A 516 7.87 27.90 -52.03
C SER A 516 8.76 26.66 -52.03
N VAL A 517 9.06 26.14 -50.84
CA VAL A 517 9.75 24.87 -50.70
C VAL A 517 8.72 23.76 -50.93
N ILE A 518 9.06 22.79 -51.77
CA ILE A 518 8.09 21.81 -52.26
C ILE A 518 8.32 20.44 -51.63
N SER A 519 9.58 20.03 -51.55
CA SER A 519 9.95 18.68 -51.13
C SER A 519 11.43 18.65 -50.72
N VAL A 520 11.74 17.77 -49.79
CA VAL A 520 13.10 17.43 -49.36
C VAL A 520 13.23 15.93 -49.48
N SER A 521 14.39 15.49 -49.97
CA SER A 521 14.82 14.10 -49.83
C SER A 521 16.23 14.07 -49.28
N THR A 522 16.42 13.27 -48.25
CA THR A 522 17.75 12.89 -47.76
C THR A 522 18.27 11.74 -48.61
N LEU A 523 19.58 11.70 -48.84
CA LEU A 523 20.25 10.67 -49.61
C LEU A 523 21.25 9.92 -48.74
N THR A 524 21.62 8.74 -49.20
CA THR A 524 22.54 7.79 -48.55
C THR A 524 24.00 8.26 -48.45
N ASP A 525 24.36 9.36 -49.11
CA ASP A 525 25.74 9.83 -49.27
C ASP A 525 26.12 10.97 -48.32
N ASP A 526 25.46 11.07 -47.16
CA ASP A 526 25.58 12.24 -46.31
C ASP A 526 25.29 13.53 -47.10
N SER A 527 24.23 13.52 -47.92
CA SER A 527 23.73 14.73 -48.58
C SER A 527 22.21 14.85 -48.51
N ALA A 528 21.71 16.08 -48.52
CA ALA A 528 20.29 16.37 -48.67
C ALA A 528 20.04 17.12 -49.97
N LYS A 529 18.88 16.84 -50.58
CA LYS A 529 18.40 17.56 -51.75
C LYS A 529 17.08 18.28 -51.42
N LEU A 530 17.07 19.58 -51.66
CA LEU A 530 15.94 20.47 -51.50
C LEU A 530 15.38 20.85 -52.87
N LEU A 531 14.09 20.63 -53.09
CA LEU A 531 13.37 21.09 -54.27
C LEU A 531 12.54 22.33 -53.92
N TRP A 532 12.73 23.41 -54.65
CA TRP A 532 12.10 24.70 -54.36
C TRP A 532 11.75 25.48 -55.63
N ILE A 533 10.72 26.32 -55.53
CA ILE A 533 10.30 27.23 -56.59
C ILE A 533 10.70 28.66 -56.23
N LYS A 534 11.25 29.33 -57.22
CA LYS A 534 11.43 30.78 -57.23
C LYS A 534 10.51 31.41 -58.25
N ARG A 535 9.86 32.51 -57.88
CA ARG A 535 9.25 33.40 -58.86
C ARG A 535 10.31 34.35 -59.40
N VAL A 536 10.39 34.47 -60.72
CA VAL A 536 11.31 35.39 -61.40
C VAL A 536 10.52 36.12 -62.47
N ASP A 537 10.19 37.39 -62.21
CA ASP A 537 9.27 38.20 -63.00
C ASP A 537 7.91 37.48 -63.21
N ASP A 538 7.53 37.25 -64.46
CA ASP A 538 6.33 36.51 -64.86
C ASP A 538 6.58 35.01 -65.03
N THR A 539 7.73 34.48 -64.60
CA THR A 539 8.05 33.04 -64.71
C THR A 539 8.25 32.38 -63.34
N ARG A 540 8.23 31.06 -63.33
CA ARG A 540 8.57 30.22 -62.19
C ARG A 540 9.75 29.33 -62.57
N GLU A 541 10.75 29.32 -61.70
CA GLU A 541 11.93 28.47 -61.81
C GLU A 541 11.85 27.36 -60.77
N LEU A 542 11.95 26.11 -61.21
CA LEU A 542 12.12 24.94 -60.37
C LEU A 542 13.61 24.67 -60.17
N TRP A 543 14.05 24.77 -58.93
CA TRP A 543 15.44 24.58 -58.54
C TRP A 543 15.57 23.35 -57.65
N ILE A 544 16.73 22.72 -57.74
CA ILE A 544 17.19 21.76 -56.74
C ILE A 544 18.50 22.23 -56.13
N THR A 545 18.60 22.12 -54.80
CA THR A 545 19.83 22.37 -54.07
C THR A 545 20.28 21.09 -53.41
N SER A 546 21.52 20.67 -53.63
CA SER A 546 22.17 19.64 -52.82
C SER A 546 23.06 20.28 -51.76
N TYR A 547 23.01 19.75 -50.55
CA TYR A 547 23.89 20.08 -49.44
C TYR A 547 24.62 18.82 -48.99
N SER A 548 25.95 18.86 -48.89
CA SER A 548 26.78 17.76 -48.40
C SER A 548 27.12 17.97 -46.93
N PHE A 549 26.78 17.01 -46.08
CA PHE A 549 27.09 17.03 -44.65
C PHE A 549 28.57 16.81 -44.36
N GLU A 550 29.32 16.14 -45.25
CA GLU A 550 30.76 15.95 -45.08
C GLU A 550 31.55 17.22 -45.37
N SER A 551 31.19 17.93 -46.45
CA SER A 551 31.97 19.08 -46.95
C SER A 551 31.37 20.44 -46.60
N GLY A 552 30.10 20.49 -46.18
CA GLY A 552 29.31 21.71 -46.07
C GLY A 552 29.00 22.37 -47.42
N GLU A 553 29.29 21.69 -48.54
CA GLU A 553 29.13 22.27 -49.87
C GLU A 553 27.66 22.35 -50.28
N ILE A 554 27.24 23.52 -50.76
CA ILE A 554 25.89 23.78 -51.29
C ILE A 554 25.99 23.98 -52.80
N LYS A 555 25.22 23.19 -53.57
CA LYS A 555 25.11 23.32 -55.03
C LYS A 555 23.66 23.44 -55.44
N SER A 556 23.33 24.50 -56.16
CA SER A 556 21.99 24.72 -56.72
C SER A 556 22.00 24.54 -58.23
N SER A 557 20.97 23.91 -58.78
CA SER A 557 20.79 23.68 -60.22
C SER A 557 19.35 24.02 -60.63
N LEU A 558 19.21 24.81 -61.69
CA LEU A 558 17.91 25.07 -62.32
C LEU A 558 17.49 23.82 -63.09
N LEU A 559 16.33 23.27 -62.76
CA LEU A 559 15.76 22.08 -63.42
C LEU A 559 14.79 22.45 -64.53
N TYR A 560 13.98 23.49 -64.30
CA TYR A 560 12.96 23.91 -65.25
C TYR A 560 12.59 25.38 -65.06
N GLN A 561 12.29 26.09 -66.15
CA GLN A 561 11.74 27.44 -66.13
C GLN A 561 10.48 27.47 -66.99
N THR A 562 9.40 28.05 -66.47
CA THR A 562 8.15 28.22 -67.23
C THR A 562 8.30 29.31 -68.30
N GLU A 563 7.57 29.18 -69.41
CA GLU A 563 7.62 30.19 -70.50
C GLU A 563 6.86 31.49 -70.16
N ASN A 564 5.91 31.44 -69.20
CA ASN A 564 5.08 32.55 -68.71
C ASN A 564 4.65 32.28 -67.25
N ASP A 565 3.59 32.93 -66.73
CA ASP A 565 3.08 32.77 -65.35
C ASP A 565 2.32 31.43 -65.13
N GLN A 566 2.77 30.40 -65.83
CA GLN A 566 2.33 29.03 -65.60
C GLN A 566 2.70 28.61 -64.18
N ARG A 567 1.82 27.84 -63.56
CA ARG A 567 2.05 27.19 -62.28
C ARG A 567 2.74 25.85 -62.49
N LEU A 568 3.56 25.49 -61.51
CA LEU A 568 4.10 24.16 -61.32
C LEU A 568 3.26 23.50 -60.22
N ASN A 569 2.62 22.37 -60.53
CA ASN A 569 1.68 21.70 -59.63
C ASN A 569 2.03 20.22 -59.49
N ASN A 570 1.61 19.60 -58.38
CA ASN A 570 1.74 18.15 -58.11
C ASN A 570 3.14 17.60 -58.40
N ILE A 571 4.12 18.32 -57.88
CA ILE A 571 5.53 18.01 -58.03
C ILE A 571 5.84 16.83 -57.10
N GLN A 572 6.39 15.76 -57.65
CA GLN A 572 6.73 14.54 -56.94
C GLN A 572 8.15 14.13 -57.30
N ILE A 573 8.91 13.75 -56.27
CA ILE A 573 10.30 13.33 -56.41
C ILE A 573 10.52 12.10 -55.53
N ALA A 574 11.27 11.14 -56.05
CA ALA A 574 11.73 9.97 -55.31
C ALA A 574 13.19 9.71 -55.64
N PHE A 575 13.93 9.18 -54.67
CA PHE A 575 15.31 8.75 -54.84
C PHE A 575 15.48 7.34 -54.32
N ASN A 576 16.36 6.57 -54.95
CA ASN A 576 16.78 5.27 -54.45
C ASN A 576 18.07 5.40 -53.62
N ASP A 577 18.49 4.27 -53.08
CA ASP A 577 19.65 4.13 -52.21
C ASP A 577 20.98 4.46 -52.87
N SER A 578 21.04 4.38 -54.20
CA SER A 578 22.22 4.75 -54.98
C SER A 578 22.27 6.25 -55.30
N GLY A 579 21.29 7.04 -54.79
CA GLY A 579 21.17 8.47 -55.05
C GLY A 579 20.67 8.80 -56.46
N GLN A 580 20.17 7.82 -57.21
CA GLN A 580 19.43 8.07 -58.45
C GLN A 580 18.04 8.58 -58.09
N GLY A 581 17.42 9.36 -58.97
CA GLY A 581 16.11 9.93 -58.68
C GLY A 581 15.24 10.19 -59.89
N ILE A 582 13.94 10.30 -59.62
CA ILE A 582 12.93 10.61 -60.60
C ILE A 582 12.10 11.80 -60.12
N LEU A 583 11.80 12.74 -61.02
CA LEU A 583 11.01 13.93 -60.75
C LEU A 583 9.91 14.03 -61.80
N SER A 584 8.67 14.19 -61.36
CA SER A 584 7.53 14.48 -62.24
C SER A 584 6.69 15.63 -61.71
N PHE A 585 6.20 16.48 -62.60
CA PHE A 585 5.35 17.62 -62.23
C PHE A 585 4.47 18.13 -63.37
N GLY A 586 3.36 18.75 -63.02
CA GLY A 586 2.46 19.41 -63.96
C GLY A 586 2.84 20.88 -64.22
N VAL A 587 2.72 21.32 -65.47
CA VAL A 587 2.92 22.73 -65.89
C VAL A 587 1.68 23.24 -66.62
N GLY A 588 1.04 24.32 -66.14
CA GLY A 588 -0.18 24.87 -66.76
C GLY A 588 -0.57 26.29 -66.30
N SER A 589 -1.53 26.93 -66.98
CA SER A 589 -2.11 28.20 -66.51
C SER A 589 -3.03 27.97 -65.31
N SER A 590 -3.07 28.90 -64.35
CA SER A 590 -3.89 28.90 -63.11
C SER A 590 -5.08 27.93 -63.03
N GLU A 591 -5.32 27.33 -61.86
CA GLU A 591 -6.48 26.45 -61.66
C GLU A 591 -7.81 27.06 -62.15
N PRO A 592 -8.66 26.30 -62.87
CA PRO A 592 -8.44 24.99 -63.50
C PRO A 592 -8.50 25.09 -65.04
N SER A 593 -7.38 24.95 -65.76
CA SER A 593 -7.36 24.39 -67.13
C SER A 593 -5.96 24.31 -67.75
N ASN A 594 -5.72 23.15 -68.38
CA ASN A 594 -4.70 22.81 -69.38
C ASN A 594 -3.26 22.80 -68.84
N GLY A 595 -2.78 21.59 -68.52
CA GLY A 595 -1.40 21.35 -68.12
C GLY A 595 -0.76 20.16 -68.83
N ILE A 596 0.57 20.20 -68.94
CA ILE A 596 1.39 19.07 -69.41
C ILE A 596 2.12 18.44 -68.23
N LEU A 597 2.32 17.12 -68.27
CA LEU A 597 3.15 16.40 -67.32
C LEU A 597 4.58 16.33 -67.86
N ILE A 598 5.54 16.73 -67.03
CA ILE A 598 6.97 16.72 -67.34
C ILE A 598 7.68 15.77 -66.40
N GLY A 599 8.64 15.01 -66.95
CA GLY A 599 9.49 14.07 -66.22
C GLY A 599 10.98 14.35 -66.41
N LEU A 600 11.77 14.22 -65.35
CA LEU A 600 13.22 14.25 -65.34
C LEU A 600 13.77 13.05 -64.55
N SER A 601 14.94 12.58 -64.94
CA SER A 601 15.70 11.54 -64.24
C SER A 601 17.04 12.11 -63.75
N PHE A 602 17.54 11.59 -62.64
CA PHE A 602 18.84 11.90 -62.07
C PHE A 602 19.65 10.62 -61.93
N ASN A 603 20.83 10.56 -62.55
CA ASN A 603 21.67 9.36 -62.58
C ASN A 603 22.69 9.30 -61.43
N GLY A 604 22.48 10.05 -60.35
CA GLY A 604 23.45 10.24 -59.27
C GLY A 604 24.44 11.40 -59.49
N LYS A 605 24.54 11.95 -60.72
CA LYS A 605 25.48 13.05 -61.05
C LYS A 605 24.81 14.23 -61.73
N THR A 606 23.95 13.97 -62.72
CA THR A 606 23.35 14.99 -63.58
C THR A 606 21.88 14.70 -63.82
N TRP A 607 21.09 15.77 -63.89
CA TRP A 607 19.69 15.72 -64.31
C TRP A 607 19.60 15.57 -65.82
N SER A 608 18.63 14.78 -66.30
CA SER A 608 18.25 14.72 -67.70
C SER A 608 17.53 16.00 -68.13
N ASN A 609 17.43 16.21 -69.44
CA ASN A 609 16.55 17.26 -69.95
C ASN A 609 15.07 16.96 -69.60
N PRO A 610 14.26 18.00 -69.37
CA PRO A 610 12.81 17.86 -69.21
C PRO A 610 12.18 17.11 -70.39
N THR A 611 11.43 16.06 -70.09
CA THR A 611 10.73 15.25 -71.10
C THR A 611 9.23 15.36 -70.90
N LEU A 612 8.49 15.55 -71.99
CA LEU A 612 7.03 15.58 -71.97
C LEU A 612 6.48 14.15 -71.81
N LEU A 613 5.75 13.89 -70.72
CA LEU A 613 5.16 12.57 -70.42
C LEU A 613 3.69 12.45 -70.86
N SER A 614 2.98 13.57 -70.99
CA SER A 614 1.58 13.61 -71.41
C SER A 614 1.38 14.40 -72.70
N ASN A 615 0.25 14.18 -73.38
CA ASN A 615 -0.12 14.98 -74.55
C ASN A 615 -0.74 16.32 -74.13
N LYS A 616 -0.59 17.36 -74.96
CA LYS A 616 -1.10 18.73 -74.72
C LYS A 616 -2.62 18.84 -74.48
N SER A 617 -3.40 17.80 -74.74
CA SER A 617 -4.87 17.78 -74.66
C SER A 617 -5.44 17.06 -73.43
N ASP A 618 -4.59 16.62 -72.49
CA ASP A 618 -5.04 15.97 -71.25
C ASP A 618 -5.35 17.09 -70.20
N ASP A 619 -6.57 17.65 -70.20
CA ASP A 619 -6.99 18.92 -69.52
C ASP A 619 -7.06 18.87 -67.95
N TYR A 620 -5.91 18.60 -67.34
CA TYR A 620 -5.61 18.27 -65.93
C TYR A 620 -6.46 18.84 -64.78
N TRP A 621 -6.96 17.90 -63.96
CA TRP A 621 -6.94 17.93 -62.49
C TRP A 621 -6.88 16.48 -61.98
N GLY A 622 -5.70 16.05 -61.51
CA GLY A 622 -5.44 14.74 -60.91
C GLY A 622 -4.17 14.76 -60.05
N TRP A 623 -3.97 13.81 -59.15
CA TRP A 623 -2.72 13.58 -58.43
C TRP A 623 -1.65 12.93 -59.32
N VAL A 624 -0.39 13.21 -59.03
CA VAL A 624 0.76 12.48 -59.58
C VAL A 624 1.41 11.74 -58.41
N ASN A 625 1.98 10.58 -58.69
CA ASN A 625 2.86 9.88 -57.78
C ASN A 625 3.99 9.22 -58.57
N VAL A 626 5.16 9.13 -57.96
CA VAL A 626 6.35 8.53 -58.55
C VAL A 626 6.98 7.57 -57.56
N ASP A 627 7.62 6.52 -58.07
CA ASP A 627 8.47 5.64 -57.30
C ASP A 627 9.67 5.17 -58.13
N ILE A 628 10.76 4.78 -57.48
CA ILE A 628 12.02 4.33 -58.10
C ILE A 628 12.57 3.11 -57.36
N ASP A 629 13.01 2.09 -58.10
CA ASP A 629 13.64 0.90 -57.53
C ASP A 629 15.16 1.03 -57.37
N ASP A 630 15.79 0.05 -56.73
CA ASP A 630 17.24 0.01 -56.48
C ASP A 630 18.08 -0.07 -57.76
N ASP A 631 17.52 -0.57 -58.86
CA ASP A 631 18.17 -0.61 -60.18
C ASP A 631 18.08 0.75 -60.91
N GLY A 632 17.31 1.68 -60.37
CA GLY A 632 17.08 3.03 -60.91
C GLY A 632 15.98 3.08 -61.97
N ASN A 633 15.17 2.02 -62.10
CA ASN A 633 13.94 2.07 -62.88
C ASN A 633 12.88 2.82 -62.09
N ALA A 634 12.01 3.54 -62.79
CA ALA A 634 11.00 4.36 -62.13
C ALA A 634 9.64 4.24 -62.81
N LEU A 635 8.60 4.54 -62.03
CA LEU A 635 7.23 4.64 -62.50
C LEU A 635 6.66 6.00 -62.12
N THR A 636 6.01 6.65 -63.09
CA THR A 636 5.17 7.81 -62.83
C THR A 636 3.73 7.43 -63.12
N ILE A 637 2.83 7.62 -62.16
CA ILE A 637 1.39 7.38 -62.28
C ILE A 637 0.61 8.67 -62.04
N TRP A 638 -0.45 8.90 -62.79
CA TRP A 638 -1.29 10.09 -62.65
C TRP A 638 -2.73 9.85 -63.08
N ASP A 639 -3.66 10.65 -62.56
CA ASP A 639 -5.03 10.71 -63.03
C ASP A 639 -5.32 11.91 -63.94
N THR A 640 -6.38 11.76 -64.75
CA THR A 640 -6.82 12.75 -65.73
C THR A 640 -8.29 13.12 -65.49
N SER A 641 -8.65 14.36 -65.78
CA SER A 641 -9.97 14.98 -65.50
C SER A 641 -11.01 14.73 -66.59
N THR A 642 -10.65 14.22 -67.78
CA THR A 642 -11.56 14.07 -68.92
C THR A 642 -11.36 12.76 -69.72
N GLY A 643 -12.27 11.81 -69.54
CA GLY A 643 -12.92 11.07 -70.65
C GLY A 643 -12.19 9.97 -71.43
N GLU A 644 -10.85 9.85 -71.41
CA GLU A 644 -10.13 8.67 -71.94
C GLU A 644 -8.88 8.40 -71.09
N GLY A 645 -8.93 7.33 -70.28
CA GLY A 645 -7.84 6.94 -69.38
C GLY A 645 -7.72 7.85 -68.15
N SER A 646 -8.58 7.64 -67.16
CA SER A 646 -8.57 8.37 -65.88
C SER A 646 -7.37 8.03 -65.01
N VAL A 647 -6.69 6.90 -65.23
CA VAL A 647 -5.39 6.61 -64.61
C VAL A 647 -4.43 6.15 -65.69
N LYS A 648 -3.26 6.78 -65.77
CA LYS A 648 -2.18 6.45 -66.69
C LYS A 648 -0.89 6.25 -65.91
N ALA A 649 -0.03 5.36 -66.40
CA ALA A 649 1.31 5.17 -65.86
C ALA A 649 2.33 5.10 -66.99
N ILE A 650 3.56 5.53 -66.71
CA ILE A 650 4.68 5.48 -67.66
C ILE A 650 5.91 4.95 -66.94
N TYR A 651 6.56 3.97 -67.56
CA TYR A 651 7.77 3.34 -67.05
C TYR A 651 9.01 4.08 -67.57
N TYR A 652 9.97 4.29 -66.69
CA TYR A 652 11.31 4.75 -67.01
C TYR A 652 12.28 3.60 -66.76
N LYS A 653 12.96 3.18 -67.82
CA LYS A 653 13.98 2.14 -67.73
C LYS A 653 15.35 2.77 -67.60
N ALA A 654 16.08 2.39 -66.55
CA ALA A 654 17.39 2.95 -66.26
C ALA A 654 18.33 2.83 -67.46
N GLY A 655 18.87 3.97 -67.92
CA GLY A 655 19.78 4.03 -69.07
C GLY A 655 19.14 3.96 -70.47
N GLU A 656 17.85 3.62 -70.58
CA GLU A 656 17.10 3.58 -71.85
C GLU A 656 16.12 4.76 -72.00
N GLY A 657 15.54 5.24 -70.89
CA GLY A 657 14.65 6.41 -70.86
C GLY A 657 13.18 6.07 -70.60
N TRP A 658 12.31 7.05 -70.87
CA TRP A 658 10.85 6.91 -70.72
C TRP A 658 10.25 6.08 -71.85
N GLU A 659 9.36 5.15 -71.50
CA GLU A 659 8.57 4.35 -72.45
C GLU A 659 7.27 5.06 -72.87
N GLU A 660 6.34 4.34 -73.51
CA GLU A 660 5.01 4.88 -73.81
C GLU A 660 4.07 4.77 -72.60
N ALA A 661 3.27 5.82 -72.37
CA ALA A 661 2.27 5.84 -71.32
C ALA A 661 1.16 4.80 -71.57
N GLN A 662 0.85 4.01 -70.55
CA GLN A 662 -0.19 2.98 -70.56
C GLN A 662 -1.42 3.45 -69.78
N ILE A 663 -2.62 3.11 -70.25
CA ILE A 663 -3.89 3.42 -69.58
C ILE A 663 -4.24 2.27 -68.64
N LEU A 664 -4.37 2.55 -67.35
CA LEU A 664 -4.71 1.57 -66.31
C LEU A 664 -6.21 1.55 -66.02
N SER A 665 -6.87 2.71 -66.06
CA SER A 665 -8.31 2.82 -65.83
C SER A 665 -8.94 3.82 -66.78
N THR A 666 -10.11 3.47 -67.35
CA THR A 666 -10.97 4.41 -68.08
C THR A 666 -12.18 4.85 -67.25
N ALA A 667 -12.38 4.28 -66.06
CA ALA A 667 -13.40 4.73 -65.12
C ALA A 667 -12.95 6.04 -64.47
N THR A 668 -13.86 6.93 -64.08
CA THR A 668 -13.48 8.11 -63.31
C THR A 668 -12.83 7.66 -62.00
N SER A 669 -11.56 7.94 -61.84
CA SER A 669 -10.68 7.44 -60.79
C SER A 669 -9.77 8.57 -60.29
N GLN A 670 -9.16 8.36 -59.14
CA GLN A 670 -8.59 9.44 -58.35
C GLN A 670 -7.53 8.92 -57.36
N SER A 671 -6.61 9.79 -56.97
CA SER A 671 -5.54 9.56 -55.98
C SER A 671 -4.61 8.36 -56.26
N PRO A 672 -4.16 8.13 -57.51
CA PRO A 672 -3.30 6.99 -57.81
C PRO A 672 -2.00 7.03 -57.00
N LYS A 673 -1.53 5.83 -56.64
CA LYS A 673 -0.23 5.57 -56.02
C LYS A 673 0.42 4.37 -56.68
N VAL A 674 1.74 4.39 -56.77
CA VAL A 674 2.56 3.29 -57.28
C VAL A 674 3.66 2.99 -56.27
N SER A 675 4.02 1.72 -56.13
CA SER A 675 5.19 1.34 -55.35
C SER A 675 5.84 0.08 -55.92
N PHE A 676 7.17 0.05 -55.99
CA PHE A 676 7.94 -1.15 -56.32
C PHE A 676 7.95 -2.12 -55.14
N ILE A 677 7.57 -3.37 -55.39
CA ILE A 677 7.60 -4.47 -54.40
C ILE A 677 8.89 -5.28 -54.51
N SER A 678 9.56 -5.20 -55.66
CA SER A 678 10.88 -5.77 -55.91
C SER A 678 11.46 -5.08 -57.15
N PRO A 679 12.78 -5.14 -57.41
CA PRO A 679 13.35 -4.54 -58.60
C PRO A 679 12.58 -4.92 -59.89
N GLY A 680 12.14 -3.89 -60.62
CA GLY A 680 11.33 -4.00 -61.84
C GLY A 680 9.85 -4.35 -61.65
N LYS A 681 9.40 -4.87 -60.50
CA LYS A 681 7.99 -5.21 -60.24
C LYS A 681 7.33 -4.19 -59.34
N ALA A 682 6.15 -3.74 -59.73
CA ALA A 682 5.41 -2.75 -58.97
C ALA A 682 3.94 -3.09 -58.83
N ILE A 683 3.31 -2.41 -57.89
CA ILE A 683 1.86 -2.37 -57.75
C ILE A 683 1.40 -0.92 -57.87
N ALA A 684 0.23 -0.73 -58.45
CA ALA A 684 -0.47 0.55 -58.47
C ALA A 684 -1.85 0.39 -57.85
N VAL A 685 -2.29 1.41 -57.11
CA VAL A 685 -3.62 1.48 -56.49
C VAL A 685 -4.27 2.83 -56.78
N TRP A 686 -5.59 2.87 -56.91
CA TRP A 686 -6.36 4.11 -57.11
C TRP A 686 -7.79 3.95 -56.62
N GLY A 687 -8.42 5.08 -56.26
CA GLY A 687 -9.83 5.10 -55.85
C GLY A 687 -10.74 5.42 -57.03
N ASP A 688 -11.86 4.73 -57.18
CA ASP A 688 -12.89 5.12 -58.16
C ASP A 688 -13.80 6.24 -57.62
N PHE A 689 -14.13 7.22 -58.47
CA PHE A 689 -14.75 8.49 -58.08
C PHE A 689 -16.19 8.36 -57.53
N GLN A 690 -16.57 9.41 -56.78
CA GLN A 690 -17.38 9.49 -55.56
C GLN A 690 -18.82 8.94 -55.52
N PHE A 691 -19.35 8.26 -56.55
CA PHE A 691 -20.76 7.81 -56.51
C PHE A 691 -21.02 6.44 -57.15
N THR A 692 -19.96 5.75 -57.60
CA THR A 692 -20.14 4.48 -58.34
C THR A 692 -20.12 3.25 -57.44
N GLY A 693 -19.74 3.37 -56.15
CA GLY A 693 -19.63 2.24 -55.23
C GLY A 693 -18.54 1.24 -55.63
N LYS A 694 -17.51 1.70 -56.36
CA LYS A 694 -16.49 0.82 -56.97
C LYS A 694 -15.22 0.64 -56.16
N GLY A 695 -15.11 1.29 -55.00
CA GLY A 695 -14.03 1.05 -54.04
C GLY A 695 -12.63 1.38 -54.54
N ILE A 696 -11.64 0.67 -54.03
CA ILE A 696 -10.22 0.81 -54.41
C ILE A 696 -9.87 -0.26 -55.43
N GLN A 697 -9.23 0.15 -56.51
CA GLN A 697 -8.68 -0.71 -57.56
C GLN A 697 -7.17 -0.83 -57.42
N TRP A 698 -6.62 -1.91 -57.98
CA TRP A 698 -5.19 -2.12 -58.09
C TRP A 698 -4.81 -2.89 -59.35
N ALA A 699 -3.55 -2.76 -59.78
CA ALA A 699 -2.93 -3.57 -60.82
C ALA A 699 -1.46 -3.82 -60.48
N SER A 700 -0.90 -4.93 -60.97
CA SER A 700 0.53 -5.25 -60.84
C SER A 700 1.25 -5.02 -62.17
N PHE A 701 2.52 -4.61 -62.11
CA PHE A 701 3.40 -4.39 -63.25
C PHE A 701 4.58 -5.35 -63.21
N THR A 702 4.93 -5.88 -64.39
CA THR A 702 6.24 -6.52 -64.63
C THR A 702 6.80 -6.00 -65.96
N PRO A 703 8.12 -5.86 -66.12
CA PRO A 703 8.69 -5.33 -67.37
C PRO A 703 8.40 -6.23 -68.58
N GLU A 704 8.28 -7.54 -68.38
CA GLU A 704 8.03 -8.50 -69.46
C GLU A 704 6.56 -8.55 -69.92
N ALA A 705 5.61 -8.36 -68.99
CA ALA A 705 4.18 -8.51 -69.29
C ALA A 705 3.39 -7.19 -69.31
N GLY A 706 3.97 -6.08 -68.82
CA GLY A 706 3.27 -4.82 -68.60
C GLY A 706 2.33 -4.86 -67.39
N TRP A 707 1.32 -3.98 -67.38
CA TRP A 707 0.28 -3.96 -66.35
C TRP A 707 -0.72 -5.11 -66.50
N SER A 708 -1.10 -5.72 -65.39
CA SER A 708 -2.24 -6.63 -65.32
C SER A 708 -3.58 -5.90 -65.51
N ASP A 709 -4.64 -6.64 -65.81
CA ASP A 709 -6.00 -6.12 -65.72
C ASP A 709 -6.27 -5.62 -64.28
N PRO A 710 -6.96 -4.47 -64.11
CA PRO A 710 -7.32 -3.96 -62.79
C PRO A 710 -8.23 -4.92 -62.02
N LYS A 711 -7.94 -5.06 -60.73
CA LYS A 711 -8.74 -5.82 -59.75
C LYS A 711 -9.14 -4.91 -58.59
N LYS A 712 -10.13 -5.34 -57.81
CA LYS A 712 -10.53 -4.64 -56.59
C LYS A 712 -9.63 -5.03 -55.41
N VAL A 713 -9.30 -4.05 -54.58
CA VAL A 713 -8.82 -4.24 -53.20
C VAL A 713 -10.01 -4.41 -52.27
N THR A 714 -11.02 -3.55 -52.43
CA THR A 714 -12.23 -3.55 -51.60
C THR A 714 -13.40 -2.89 -52.32
N ASP A 715 -14.63 -3.18 -51.90
CA ASP A 715 -15.84 -2.43 -52.27
C ASP A 715 -16.02 -1.16 -51.41
N ALA A 716 -15.30 -1.05 -50.28
CA ALA A 716 -15.32 0.15 -49.46
C ALA A 716 -14.75 1.34 -50.25
N ASN A 717 -15.50 2.43 -50.30
CA ASN A 717 -15.07 3.61 -51.03
C ASN A 717 -13.91 4.32 -50.32
N ALA A 718 -13.01 4.90 -51.11
CA ALA A 718 -11.94 5.75 -50.61
C ALA A 718 -12.28 7.23 -50.73
N ASN A 719 -11.82 8.00 -49.75
CA ASN A 719 -11.60 9.43 -49.91
C ASN A 719 -10.41 9.69 -50.81
N ASN A 720 -10.22 10.96 -51.14
CA ASN A 720 -9.14 11.56 -51.90
C ASN A 720 -7.74 11.42 -51.22
N SER A 721 -7.59 10.51 -50.25
CA SER A 721 -6.39 10.29 -49.44
C SER A 721 -6.09 8.78 -49.41
N ILE A 722 -5.25 8.34 -50.35
CA ILE A 722 -4.68 6.99 -50.39
C ILE A 722 -3.17 7.10 -50.17
N SER A 723 -2.65 6.28 -49.26
CA SER A 723 -1.22 6.09 -49.01
C SER A 723 -0.84 4.66 -49.34
N LEU A 724 0.34 4.46 -49.92
CA LEU A 724 0.87 3.15 -50.31
C LEU A 724 2.36 3.12 -50.00
N VAL A 725 2.83 2.01 -49.43
CA VAL A 725 4.26 1.71 -49.26
C VAL A 725 4.48 0.22 -49.47
N SER A 726 5.66 -0.15 -49.97
CA SER A 726 6.09 -1.54 -50.07
C SER A 726 7.35 -1.77 -49.24
N ASP A 727 7.60 -3.03 -48.85
CA ASP A 727 8.85 -3.46 -48.24
C ASP A 727 9.68 -4.32 -49.19
N ASP A 728 10.96 -4.50 -48.86
CA ASP A 728 11.91 -5.27 -49.67
C ASP A 728 11.59 -6.78 -49.74
N SER A 729 10.61 -7.24 -48.96
CA SER A 729 10.15 -8.63 -48.97
C SER A 729 9.04 -8.89 -50.01
N GLY A 730 8.61 -7.85 -50.71
CA GLY A 730 7.53 -7.92 -51.70
C GLY A 730 6.13 -7.71 -51.13
N ARG A 731 6.04 -7.28 -49.87
CA ARG A 731 4.75 -6.92 -49.26
C ARG A 731 4.47 -5.44 -49.49
N ALA A 732 3.19 -5.09 -49.43
CA ALA A 732 2.78 -3.70 -49.45
C ALA A 732 1.62 -3.43 -48.51
N LEU A 733 1.53 -2.19 -48.05
CA LEU A 733 0.44 -1.71 -47.21
C LEU A 733 -0.23 -0.51 -47.87
N ILE A 734 -1.55 -0.59 -48.00
CA ILE A 734 -2.39 0.54 -48.40
C ILE A 734 -3.17 1.05 -47.20
N ALA A 735 -3.32 2.37 -47.08
CA ALA A 735 -4.18 3.01 -46.09
C ALA A 735 -5.09 4.07 -46.73
N TRP A 736 -6.34 4.15 -46.29
CA TRP A 736 -7.33 5.09 -46.81
C TRP A 736 -8.45 5.39 -45.80
N SER A 737 -9.08 6.57 -45.91
CA SER A 737 -10.31 6.88 -45.17
C SER A 737 -11.55 6.65 -46.04
N SER A 738 -12.65 6.15 -45.48
CA SER A 738 -13.93 5.99 -46.20
C SER A 738 -14.85 7.21 -46.05
N TRP A 739 -15.49 7.64 -47.14
CA TRP A 739 -16.55 8.68 -47.05
C TRP A 739 -17.87 8.16 -46.47
N MET A 740 -18.17 6.86 -46.60
CA MET A 740 -19.48 6.32 -46.20
C MET A 740 -19.49 5.92 -44.73
N SER A 741 -18.49 5.15 -44.30
CA SER A 741 -18.42 4.72 -42.90
C SER A 741 -17.75 5.78 -42.02
N GLY A 742 -16.85 6.58 -42.61
CA GLY A 742 -15.98 7.43 -41.83
C GLY A 742 -15.00 6.60 -41.00
N ASP A 743 -14.42 5.52 -41.52
CA ASP A 743 -13.32 4.83 -40.81
C ASP A 743 -12.03 4.96 -41.61
N PHE A 744 -10.91 4.84 -40.89
CA PHE A 744 -9.58 4.73 -41.45
C PHE A 744 -9.21 3.24 -41.57
N TYR A 745 -9.01 2.78 -42.79
CA TYR A 745 -8.76 1.40 -43.13
C TYR A 745 -7.32 1.18 -43.59
N THR A 746 -6.85 -0.05 -43.38
CA THR A 746 -5.60 -0.57 -43.93
C THR A 746 -5.84 -1.95 -44.56
N SER A 747 -5.01 -2.33 -45.52
CA SER A 747 -5.00 -3.67 -46.12
C SER A 747 -3.58 -4.01 -46.57
N GLU A 748 -3.18 -5.26 -46.38
CA GLU A 748 -1.84 -5.77 -46.69
C GLU A 748 -1.90 -6.61 -47.97
N TYR A 749 -0.93 -6.41 -48.85
CA TYR A 749 -0.63 -7.26 -49.99
C TYR A 749 0.58 -8.13 -49.66
N ALA A 750 0.46 -9.44 -49.89
CA ALA A 750 1.59 -10.37 -49.88
C ALA A 750 2.02 -10.69 -51.32
N ASP A 751 3.33 -10.81 -51.57
CA ASP A 751 3.85 -11.05 -52.92
C ASP A 751 3.19 -12.26 -53.60
N GLY A 752 2.73 -12.07 -54.84
CA GLY A 752 1.98 -13.05 -55.63
C GLY A 752 0.57 -13.39 -55.12
N GLY A 753 0.08 -12.70 -54.08
CA GLY A 753 -1.21 -12.93 -53.43
C GLY A 753 -2.34 -11.97 -53.85
N GLU A 754 -3.39 -11.95 -53.02
CA GLU A 754 -4.44 -10.92 -53.04
C GLU A 754 -4.30 -10.03 -51.80
N TRP A 755 -4.96 -8.87 -51.82
CA TRP A 755 -5.03 -7.99 -50.65
C TRP A 755 -5.82 -8.66 -49.52
N SER A 756 -5.40 -8.45 -48.27
CA SER A 756 -6.13 -8.90 -47.10
C SER A 756 -7.43 -8.12 -46.91
N GLU A 757 -8.37 -8.71 -46.16
CA GLU A 757 -9.60 -8.02 -45.80
C GLU A 757 -9.31 -6.68 -45.10
N PRO A 758 -9.99 -5.58 -45.48
CA PRO A 758 -9.76 -4.27 -44.87
C PRO A 758 -9.90 -4.29 -43.34
N TYR A 759 -8.85 -3.85 -42.65
CA TYR A 759 -8.83 -3.65 -41.21
C TYR A 759 -9.14 -2.19 -40.87
N ALA A 760 -10.24 -1.95 -40.13
CA ALA A 760 -10.59 -0.63 -39.62
C ALA A 760 -9.65 -0.28 -38.45
N LEU A 761 -8.57 0.45 -38.75
CA LEU A 761 -7.55 0.85 -37.78
C LEU A 761 -8.06 1.92 -36.80
N ASP A 762 -8.91 2.83 -37.28
CA ASP A 762 -9.52 3.88 -36.45
C ASP A 762 -10.96 4.13 -36.93
N PRO A 763 -11.98 3.66 -36.18
CA PRO A 763 -13.38 3.78 -36.59
C PRO A 763 -13.99 5.15 -36.25
N HIS A 764 -14.96 5.60 -37.05
CA HIS A 764 -15.68 6.90 -36.92
C HIS A 764 -14.86 8.17 -37.14
N THR A 765 -13.67 8.05 -37.73
CA THR A 765 -12.84 9.15 -38.22
C THR A 765 -13.41 9.89 -39.45
N ARG A 766 -13.28 11.22 -39.53
CA ARG A 766 -13.54 11.95 -40.79
C ARG A 766 -12.33 11.88 -41.73
N TYR A 767 -12.27 12.74 -42.76
CA TYR A 767 -11.15 12.85 -43.70
C TYR A 767 -9.79 12.70 -42.99
N VAL A 768 -9.02 11.67 -43.35
CA VAL A 768 -7.73 11.37 -42.72
C VAL A 768 -6.58 11.79 -43.64
N LEU A 769 -5.57 12.43 -43.05
CA LEU A 769 -4.24 12.56 -43.62
C LEU A 769 -3.36 11.48 -43.00
N SER A 770 -2.64 10.70 -43.80
CA SER A 770 -1.78 9.62 -43.32
C SER A 770 -0.44 9.58 -44.06
N LYS A 771 0.58 9.04 -43.39
CA LYS A 771 1.87 8.66 -43.97
C LYS A 771 2.20 7.23 -43.55
N LEU A 772 2.77 6.47 -44.48
CA LEU A 772 3.17 5.08 -44.29
C LEU A 772 4.68 4.95 -44.51
N GLN A 773 5.32 4.06 -43.77
CA GLN A 773 6.72 3.69 -43.97
C GLN A 773 6.91 2.20 -43.70
N ALA A 774 7.69 1.50 -44.53
CA ALA A 774 8.12 0.14 -44.27
C ALA A 774 9.22 0.10 -43.20
N LEU A 775 9.22 -0.94 -42.38
CA LEU A 775 10.20 -1.12 -41.31
C LEU A 775 11.33 -2.07 -41.74
N PRO A 776 12.62 -1.75 -41.50
CA PRO A 776 13.75 -2.64 -41.79
C PRO A 776 13.65 -4.01 -41.11
N SER A 777 13.03 -4.04 -39.92
CA SER A 777 12.77 -5.26 -39.14
C SER A 777 11.67 -6.15 -39.72
N GLY A 778 11.01 -5.71 -40.79
CA GLY A 778 9.72 -6.23 -41.24
C GLY A 778 8.55 -5.54 -40.52
N GLY A 779 7.50 -5.25 -41.30
CA GLY A 779 6.29 -4.56 -40.84
C GLY A 779 6.17 -3.15 -41.42
N PHE A 780 5.20 -2.40 -40.93
CA PHE A 780 4.90 -1.04 -41.39
C PHE A 780 4.60 -0.12 -40.21
N ALA A 781 4.86 1.18 -40.37
CA ALA A 781 4.38 2.21 -39.47
C ALA A 781 3.39 3.11 -40.20
N VAL A 782 2.36 3.55 -39.49
CA VAL A 782 1.42 4.56 -39.96
C VAL A 782 1.31 5.67 -38.93
N VAL A 783 1.39 6.90 -39.40
CA VAL A 783 0.98 8.09 -38.64
C VAL A 783 -0.18 8.74 -39.38
N TRP A 784 -1.19 9.15 -38.64
CA TRP A 784 -2.38 9.74 -39.21
C TRP A 784 -3.03 10.75 -38.28
N ARG A 785 -3.92 11.55 -38.86
CA ARG A 785 -4.80 12.46 -38.13
C ARG A 785 -6.06 12.75 -38.92
N GLU A 786 -7.10 13.16 -38.22
CA GLU A 786 -8.34 13.61 -38.81
C GLU A 786 -8.30 15.11 -39.11
N ARG A 787 -9.02 15.50 -40.16
CA ARG A 787 -9.29 16.88 -40.54
C ARG A 787 -10.79 17.13 -40.45
N ASP A 788 -11.23 17.93 -39.47
CA ASP A 788 -12.56 18.52 -39.51
C ASP A 788 -12.50 19.91 -40.19
N ARG A 789 -13.64 20.44 -40.65
CA ARG A 789 -13.72 21.64 -41.52
C ARG A 789 -13.04 22.90 -40.95
N TYR A 790 -12.72 22.92 -39.66
CA TYR A 790 -12.12 24.08 -38.98
C TYR A 790 -11.03 23.72 -37.96
N GLU A 791 -10.87 22.44 -37.62
CA GLU A 791 -9.96 21.97 -36.56
C GLU A 791 -9.34 20.63 -36.95
N TYR A 792 -8.19 20.39 -36.35
CA TYR A 792 -7.21 19.40 -36.70
C TYR A 792 -7.11 18.46 -35.49
N SER A 793 -7.43 17.17 -35.63
CA SER A 793 -7.43 16.25 -34.47
C SER A 793 -6.02 15.95 -33.99
N ASP A 794 -5.94 15.24 -32.87
CA ASP A 794 -4.71 14.60 -32.40
C ASP A 794 -4.04 13.78 -33.50
N LEU A 795 -2.71 13.84 -33.49
CA LEU A 795 -1.82 13.04 -34.31
C LEU A 795 -1.67 11.67 -33.65
N LYS A 796 -2.02 10.61 -34.37
CA LYS A 796 -1.95 9.23 -33.89
C LYS A 796 -0.93 8.43 -34.69
N ALA A 797 -0.34 7.42 -34.07
CA ALA A 797 0.48 6.45 -34.78
C ALA A 797 0.24 5.03 -34.27
N ALA A 798 0.53 4.06 -35.15
CA ALA A 798 0.44 2.64 -34.88
C ALA A 798 1.49 1.92 -35.72
N ILE A 799 1.89 0.76 -35.22
CA ILE A 799 2.91 -0.10 -35.83
C ILE A 799 2.26 -1.42 -36.16
N TYR A 800 2.55 -1.93 -37.35
CA TYR A 800 2.07 -3.19 -37.86
C TYR A 800 3.22 -4.18 -37.95
N ARG A 801 3.13 -5.28 -37.20
CA ARG A 801 4.10 -6.38 -37.24
C ARG A 801 3.38 -7.70 -37.07
N ASP A 802 3.82 -8.72 -37.83
CA ASP A 802 3.32 -10.10 -37.75
C ASP A 802 1.80 -10.24 -37.88
N GLY A 803 1.19 -9.42 -38.76
CA GLY A 803 -0.25 -9.47 -39.00
C GLY A 803 -1.10 -8.66 -38.02
N ILE A 804 -0.49 -8.03 -37.01
CA ILE A 804 -1.17 -7.38 -35.90
C ILE A 804 -0.80 -5.91 -35.84
N TRP A 805 -1.81 -5.05 -35.68
CA TRP A 805 -1.64 -3.64 -35.35
C TRP A 805 -1.45 -3.47 -33.84
N GLY A 806 -0.40 -2.77 -33.43
CA GLY A 806 -0.30 -2.19 -32.10
C GLY A 806 -1.39 -1.15 -31.87
N LEU A 807 -1.62 -0.80 -30.60
CA LEU A 807 -2.66 0.15 -30.23
C LEU A 807 -2.37 1.56 -30.80
N PRO A 808 -3.34 2.20 -31.48
CA PRO A 808 -3.24 3.60 -31.85
C PRO A 808 -2.88 4.48 -30.66
N THR A 809 -1.74 5.17 -30.75
CA THR A 809 -1.22 6.03 -29.68
C THR A 809 -1.29 7.49 -30.11
N VAL A 810 -1.85 8.36 -29.26
CA VAL A 810 -1.84 9.81 -29.45
C VAL A 810 -0.43 10.33 -29.17
N LEU A 811 0.13 11.10 -30.11
CA LEU A 811 1.51 11.54 -30.09
C LEU A 811 1.70 12.95 -29.52
N ASN A 812 0.73 13.84 -29.72
CA ASN A 812 0.80 15.23 -29.30
C ASN A 812 0.15 15.45 -27.93
N ASP A 813 0.79 16.25 -27.08
CA ASP A 813 0.25 16.62 -25.76
C ASP A 813 -0.65 17.89 -25.81
N ILE A 814 -0.59 18.65 -26.91
CA ILE A 814 -1.23 19.97 -27.06
C ILE A 814 -1.81 20.11 -28.49
N GLU A 815 -2.74 21.05 -28.67
CA GLU A 815 -3.30 21.45 -29.96
C GLU A 815 -2.23 21.81 -31.01
N LEU A 816 -2.50 21.40 -32.24
CA LEU A 816 -1.61 21.51 -33.40
C LEU A 816 -2.02 22.68 -34.31
N ASN A 817 -1.06 23.50 -34.74
CA ASN A 817 -1.32 24.62 -35.65
C ASN A 817 -1.39 24.19 -37.13
N ALA A 818 -0.56 23.23 -37.54
CA ALA A 818 -0.33 22.92 -38.95
C ALA A 818 -0.77 21.51 -39.34
N GLY A 819 -1.10 21.31 -40.63
CA GLY A 819 -1.46 20.01 -41.20
C GLY A 819 -0.26 19.11 -41.53
N ASN A 820 0.97 19.64 -41.48
CA ASN A 820 2.17 18.92 -41.88
C ASN A 820 2.77 18.13 -40.72
N PHE A 821 2.88 16.82 -40.91
CA PHE A 821 3.63 15.89 -40.04
C PHE A 821 4.53 15.02 -40.90
N GLY A 822 5.61 14.49 -40.34
CA GLY A 822 6.52 13.54 -40.98
C GLY A 822 6.55 12.20 -40.26
N LEU A 823 6.92 11.17 -41.00
CA LEU A 823 7.18 9.82 -40.51
C LEU A 823 8.50 9.38 -41.14
N ASN A 824 9.48 9.05 -40.31
CA ASN A 824 10.78 8.61 -40.76
C ASN A 824 11.16 7.35 -39.99
N VAL A 825 11.81 6.41 -40.66
CA VAL A 825 12.28 5.16 -40.04
C VAL A 825 13.78 5.08 -40.26
N LEU A 826 14.51 4.92 -39.17
CA LEU A 826 15.97 4.89 -39.15
C LEU A 826 16.51 3.50 -39.48
N SER A 827 17.79 3.41 -39.87
CA SER A 827 18.42 2.11 -40.10
C SER A 827 18.54 1.24 -38.85
N ASN A 828 18.60 1.85 -37.67
CA ASN A 828 18.58 1.15 -36.39
C ASN A 828 17.17 0.63 -36.02
N GLY A 829 16.13 0.99 -36.78
CA GLY A 829 14.75 0.57 -36.58
C GLY A 829 13.88 1.54 -35.78
N GLU A 830 14.45 2.62 -35.23
CA GLU A 830 13.68 3.66 -34.53
C GLU A 830 12.76 4.41 -35.50
N ILE A 831 11.60 4.85 -35.00
CA ILE A 831 10.60 5.57 -35.78
C ILE A 831 10.48 6.98 -35.25
N TRP A 832 10.66 7.96 -36.12
CA TRP A 832 10.68 9.37 -35.78
C TRP A 832 9.46 10.04 -36.40
N VAL A 833 8.58 10.56 -35.55
CA VAL A 833 7.41 11.35 -35.97
C VAL A 833 7.61 12.80 -35.58
N ASN A 834 7.47 13.69 -36.54
CA ASN A 834 7.69 15.13 -36.33
C ASN A 834 6.47 15.94 -36.76
N TRP A 835 6.20 17.04 -36.07
CA TRP A 835 5.10 17.96 -36.37
C TRP A 835 5.39 19.36 -35.80
N GLU A 836 4.51 20.33 -36.07
CA GLU A 836 4.62 21.70 -35.55
C GLU A 836 3.57 21.96 -34.46
N GLN A 837 4.02 22.50 -33.32
CA GLN A 837 3.14 22.82 -32.19
C GLN A 837 2.30 24.10 -32.41
N GLY A 838 1.13 24.16 -31.76
CA GLY A 838 0.20 25.28 -31.85
C GLY A 838 0.71 26.63 -31.32
N MET A 839 0.13 27.75 -31.75
CA MET A 839 0.50 29.12 -31.34
C MET A 839 0.27 29.40 -29.84
N ASN A 840 -0.44 28.51 -29.14
CA ASN A 840 -0.79 28.63 -27.73
C ASN A 840 0.30 28.15 -26.77
N VAL A 841 1.44 27.62 -27.26
CA VAL A 841 2.59 27.24 -26.42
C VAL A 841 3.60 28.38 -26.28
N ALA A 842 4.35 28.37 -25.17
CA ALA A 842 5.30 29.43 -24.84
C ALA A 842 6.44 29.58 -25.86
N ASN A 843 6.75 28.53 -26.63
CA ASN A 843 7.71 28.51 -27.73
C ASN A 843 7.15 27.63 -28.88
N PRO A 844 6.33 28.17 -29.79
CA PRO A 844 5.87 27.41 -30.94
C PRO A 844 7.06 27.09 -31.87
N GLY A 845 7.15 25.82 -32.28
CA GLY A 845 8.21 25.31 -33.14
C GLY A 845 8.01 23.83 -33.50
N PRO A 846 8.87 23.26 -34.36
CA PRO A 846 8.84 21.84 -34.71
C PRO A 846 9.27 21.01 -33.52
N VAL A 847 8.56 19.91 -33.34
CA VAL A 847 8.85 18.90 -32.32
C VAL A 847 8.94 17.53 -32.96
N ILE A 848 9.57 16.63 -32.23
CA ILE A 848 9.73 15.24 -32.60
C ILE A 848 9.32 14.35 -31.43
N ARG A 849 8.80 13.18 -31.77
CA ARG A 849 8.61 12.07 -30.84
C ARG A 849 9.18 10.82 -31.46
N LYS A 850 10.01 10.13 -30.69
CA LYS A 850 10.76 8.95 -31.11
C LYS A 850 10.05 7.70 -30.57
N TYR A 851 9.97 6.65 -31.38
CA TYR A 851 9.60 5.31 -30.95
C TYR A 851 10.86 4.46 -31.00
N HIS A 852 11.25 3.97 -29.83
CA HIS A 852 12.45 3.15 -29.62
C HIS A 852 12.18 1.68 -29.86
#